data_AF-A0A534ZTZ5-F1
#
_entry.id   AF-A0A534ZTZ5-F1
#
_cell.length_a   1.000
_cell.length_b   1.000
_cell.length_c   1.000
_cell.angle_alpha   90.00
_cell.angle_beta   90.00
_cell.angle_gamma   90.00
#
_symmetry.space_group_name_H-M   'P 1'
#
loop_
_entity.id
_entity.type
_entity.pdbx_description
1 polymer ?
#
loop_
_entity_poly.entity_id
_entity_poly.type
_entity_poly.pdbx_seq_one_letter_code
_entity_poly.pdbx_strand_id
1 'polypeptide(L)'
;MRARGSTVPLLCSLAIVAGAPAALAAASSLYSGPAPRPGPDVLYGAPAVAPQLENVGVWSAAPILVSGASAYRGGEFLYQDFLYDDHGAAEAPDPTDPKGGGNLFSKPDGTYTYPTDPAYANDAADVVELRVKPLSDATAFRLTLNTLRDASLVAFSIAIGGTPGVLRSFPAGANVQAPADLFLTVHPAGTGMAGDLVVAATGQPVGGPAPLVAVDTGRRQIEVRVPHAAWNPGSQVVRLAAGVGLWDEVNGRYLLPQAAADATHPGGAGTAVSPAAFFNVAFRYDEPMPVVGDPANTATSPAWWRDQHQGQALAAGYISALHADVDFAKLAAAVNDDMPGQPGGVPQTGPMDRILVSHFETAQGADFSVNCFPASTSGGSNCPGQYQGVLQPYAIYVPSAPMPRPGYGMTLLLHSLSTNYNQYLGSRNQSQFGDRDGGSIVITPESRGPDGFYDSYAGADVFEVWADVARRYHLDPAWTVITGYSMGGLGTFKLAEQFPDLFAKAQPTVGFSGDDNLVASLRNIPFLMWNSLVDELVPPTDYLPTAEKLDSLGYRYELDVFTPGDHLTLAINDQFAPAAAFLDLTKVNRNPAHVTFVADPTLDYPALGFVADHAYWLSGIELRSSTPPVTGGHAEGTIDALSYGFGTGDPTPSATQFGSGTLTGGNLPTPLVYTRQYRTWGAVPSIPRLKRIDLTARNIAAVTINVQRASVGCSVDLHVDTDGPMTIELAGCRRTVTAGGA
;
A
#
# COMPACT_ATOMS: atom_id res chain seq x y z
N MET A 1 -4.92 81.48 -14.93
CA MET A 1 -5.04 80.75 -16.21
C MET A 1 -4.64 79.29 -15.96
N ARG A 2 -5.40 78.35 -16.53
CA ARG A 2 -5.36 76.88 -16.41
C ARG A 2 -4.00 76.23 -16.09
N ALA A 3 -3.97 75.22 -15.22
CA ALA A 3 -3.42 73.87 -15.51
C ALA A 3 -3.49 72.89 -14.31
N ARG A 4 -4.00 71.68 -14.63
CA ARG A 4 -3.57 70.31 -14.25
C ARG A 4 -3.16 69.97 -12.80
N GLY A 5 -3.79 68.91 -12.28
CA GLY A 5 -3.28 68.07 -11.19
C GLY A 5 -4.14 66.82 -11.01
N SER A 6 -3.70 65.69 -11.57
CA SER A 6 -4.34 64.38 -11.42
C SER A 6 -4.10 63.82 -10.02
N THR A 7 -5.16 63.43 -9.32
CA THR A 7 -5.11 62.67 -8.06
C THR A 7 -5.05 61.17 -8.32
N VAL A 8 -4.00 60.53 -7.84
CA VAL A 8 -3.86 59.06 -7.71
C VAL A 8 -4.29 58.68 -6.29
N PRO A 9 -5.24 57.76 -6.08
CA PRO A 9 -5.40 57.11 -4.79
C PRO A 9 -4.64 55.78 -4.78
N LEU A 10 -3.81 55.66 -3.74
CA LEU A 10 -3.10 54.48 -3.28
C LEU A 10 -4.10 53.35 -2.98
N LEU A 11 -4.02 52.21 -3.66
CA LEU A 11 -4.73 50.99 -3.28
C LEU A 11 -3.79 50.11 -2.46
N CYS A 12 -4.15 49.90 -1.18
CA CYS A 12 -3.56 48.91 -0.31
C CYS A 12 -3.89 47.50 -0.85
N SER A 13 -2.84 46.74 -1.20
CA SER A 13 -2.94 45.33 -1.57
C SER A 13 -3.14 44.48 -0.31
N LEU A 14 -4.36 43.99 -0.07
CA LEU A 14 -4.59 42.85 0.82
C LEU A 14 -4.07 41.59 0.10
N ALA A 15 -2.98 41.01 0.62
CA ALA A 15 -2.55 39.68 0.23
C ALA A 15 -3.50 38.65 0.88
N ILE A 16 -4.46 38.16 0.10
CA ILE A 16 -5.25 36.99 0.43
C ILE A 16 -4.37 35.77 0.16
N VAL A 17 -3.88 35.14 1.22
CA VAL A 17 -3.29 33.80 1.17
C VAL A 17 -4.43 32.85 0.80
N ALA A 18 -4.37 32.32 -0.42
CA ALA A 18 -5.35 31.38 -0.93
C ALA A 18 -5.25 30.05 -0.16
N GLY A 19 -6.21 29.78 0.72
CA GLY A 19 -6.61 28.40 1.01
C GLY A 19 -7.10 27.76 -0.29
N ALA A 20 -6.66 26.54 -0.57
CA ALA A 20 -7.04 25.81 -1.77
C ALA A 20 -8.57 25.78 -1.94
N PRO A 21 -9.13 26.35 -3.02
CA PRO A 21 -10.53 26.15 -3.32
C PRO A 21 -10.68 24.78 -3.99
N ALA A 22 -11.32 23.86 -3.28
CA ALA A 22 -12.03 22.76 -3.88
C ALA A 22 -13.14 23.32 -4.79
N ALA A 23 -12.79 23.65 -6.05
CA ALA A 23 -13.74 23.95 -7.13
C ALA A 23 -13.00 24.14 -8.47
N LEU A 24 -12.35 23.10 -8.97
CA LEU A 24 -12.22 22.88 -10.41
C LEU A 24 -13.16 21.71 -10.71
N ALA A 25 -13.99 21.82 -11.75
CA ALA A 25 -14.88 20.74 -12.19
C ALA A 25 -14.10 19.42 -12.16
N ALA A 26 -14.47 18.52 -11.25
CA ALA A 26 -13.64 17.40 -10.83
C ALA A 26 -13.36 16.48 -12.02
N ALA A 27 -12.19 16.63 -12.64
CA ALA A 27 -11.64 15.59 -13.49
C ALA A 27 -11.40 14.40 -12.55
N SER A 28 -12.21 13.37 -12.71
CA SER A 28 -12.08 12.12 -11.96
C SER A 28 -10.67 11.57 -12.17
N SER A 29 -9.93 11.33 -11.08
CA SER A 29 -8.61 10.67 -11.10
C SER A 29 -8.70 9.21 -11.56
N LEU A 30 -9.91 8.65 -11.62
CA LEU A 30 -10.21 7.36 -12.24
C LEU A 30 -11.02 7.55 -13.53
N TYR A 31 -11.09 6.51 -14.36
CA TYR A 31 -11.89 6.54 -15.57
C TYR A 31 -13.37 6.82 -15.26
N SER A 32 -13.97 7.79 -15.96
CA SER A 32 -15.36 8.22 -15.81
C SER A 32 -16.14 8.21 -17.14
N GLY A 33 -15.58 7.58 -18.17
CA GLY A 33 -16.21 7.46 -19.49
C GLY A 33 -17.25 6.34 -19.56
N PRO A 34 -17.77 6.04 -20.77
CA PRO A 34 -18.74 4.97 -20.99
C PRO A 34 -18.23 3.59 -20.59
N ALA A 35 -19.13 2.74 -20.09
CA ALA A 35 -18.86 1.35 -19.72
C ALA A 35 -18.29 0.50 -20.89
N PRO A 36 -17.63 -0.63 -20.62
CA PRO A 36 -17.23 -1.09 -19.29
C PRO A 36 -16.20 -0.16 -18.64
N ARG A 37 -16.24 -0.05 -17.31
CA ARG A 37 -15.20 0.68 -16.57
C ARG A 37 -13.97 -0.24 -16.53
N PRO A 38 -12.77 0.26 -16.85
CA PRO A 38 -11.56 -0.56 -16.82
C PRO A 38 -11.20 -1.03 -15.41
N GLY A 39 -10.76 -2.28 -15.26
CA GLY A 39 -10.40 -2.85 -13.97
C GLY A 39 -11.59 -3.28 -13.10
N PRO A 40 -11.31 -3.87 -11.93
CA PRO A 40 -12.35 -4.47 -11.09
C PRO A 40 -13.19 -3.41 -10.37
N ASP A 41 -14.39 -3.79 -9.92
CA ASP A 41 -15.33 -2.88 -9.24
C ASP A 41 -14.79 -2.30 -7.94
N VAL A 42 -13.93 -3.04 -7.22
CA VAL A 42 -13.29 -2.58 -5.98
C VAL A 42 -12.46 -1.30 -6.18
N LEU A 43 -11.87 -1.09 -7.36
CA LEU A 43 -11.15 0.14 -7.72
C LEU A 43 -12.05 1.40 -7.68
N TYR A 44 -13.36 1.21 -7.89
CA TYR A 44 -14.34 2.29 -7.95
C TYR A 44 -15.24 2.34 -6.71
N GLY A 45 -14.90 1.59 -5.65
CA GLY A 45 -15.66 1.57 -4.41
C GLY A 45 -15.78 2.95 -3.76
N ALA A 46 -16.76 3.13 -2.88
CA ALA A 46 -16.77 4.29 -1.98
C ALA A 46 -15.62 4.21 -0.96
N PRO A 47 -15.23 5.30 -0.27
CA PRO A 47 -14.35 5.19 0.89
C PRO A 47 -14.96 4.28 1.96
N ALA A 48 -14.16 3.38 2.52
CA ALA A 48 -14.54 2.64 3.72
C ALA A 48 -14.43 3.51 4.98
N VAL A 49 -14.98 3.03 6.09
CA VAL A 49 -14.89 3.66 7.41
C VAL A 49 -14.30 2.66 8.40
N ALA A 50 -13.42 3.13 9.29
CA ALA A 50 -12.85 2.34 10.37
C ALA A 50 -13.26 2.94 11.72
N PRO A 51 -13.81 2.14 12.65
CA PRO A 51 -14.11 2.59 14.01
C PRO A 51 -12.92 3.27 14.70
N GLN A 52 -11.68 2.79 14.45
CA GLN A 52 -10.45 3.38 14.99
C GLN A 52 -10.28 4.86 14.66
N LEU A 53 -10.78 5.30 13.50
CA LEU A 53 -10.60 6.67 13.02
C LEU A 53 -11.82 7.57 13.29
N GLU A 54 -12.86 7.04 13.93
CA GLU A 54 -14.03 7.82 14.33
C GLU A 54 -13.67 8.81 15.45
N ASN A 55 -14.10 10.05 15.28
CA ASN A 55 -13.85 11.14 16.23
C ASN A 55 -15.19 11.60 16.81
N VAL A 56 -15.37 11.33 18.10
CA VAL A 56 -16.61 11.60 18.85
C VAL A 56 -16.30 12.34 20.15
N GLY A 57 -17.33 12.92 20.77
CA GLY A 57 -17.17 13.64 22.03
C GLY A 57 -16.37 14.93 21.85
N VAL A 58 -15.20 15.01 22.49
CA VAL A 58 -14.33 16.19 22.37
C VAL A 58 -13.44 16.16 21.12
N TRP A 59 -13.36 15.02 20.42
CA TRP A 59 -12.50 14.82 19.25
C TRP A 59 -13.27 15.11 17.96
N SER A 60 -12.61 15.80 17.03
CA SER A 60 -13.24 16.23 15.77
C SER A 60 -12.28 16.34 14.59
N ALA A 61 -10.97 16.42 14.84
CA ALA A 61 -10.00 16.60 13.77
C ALA A 61 -9.92 15.38 12.84
N ALA A 62 -9.82 15.62 11.53
CA ALA A 62 -9.59 14.55 10.56
C ALA A 62 -8.21 13.91 10.77
N PRO A 63 -8.07 12.57 10.62
CA PRO A 63 -6.79 11.89 10.70
C PRO A 63 -5.83 12.34 9.58
N ILE A 64 -4.53 12.18 9.81
CA ILE A 64 -3.44 12.50 8.88
C ILE A 64 -3.39 11.49 7.72
N LEU A 65 -3.51 10.20 8.05
CA LEU A 65 -3.40 9.04 7.17
C LEU A 65 -2.05 8.95 6.46
N VAL A 66 -1.00 9.41 7.16
CA VAL A 66 0.42 9.26 6.83
C VAL A 66 1.10 8.83 8.12
N SER A 67 1.81 7.71 8.07
CA SER A 67 2.51 7.12 9.23
C SER A 67 3.79 7.89 9.56
N GLY A 68 4.18 7.86 10.84
CA GLY A 68 5.35 8.58 11.35
C GLY A 68 5.21 10.10 11.30
N ALA A 69 3.98 10.63 11.30
CA ALA A 69 3.72 12.05 11.11
C ALA A 69 2.77 12.63 12.15
N SER A 70 2.92 13.94 12.38
CA SER A 70 2.13 14.74 13.29
C SER A 70 1.55 15.98 12.62
N ALA A 71 0.47 16.49 13.20
CA ALA A 71 -0.21 17.71 12.76
C ALA A 71 -0.97 18.38 13.91
N TYR A 72 -1.21 19.68 13.77
CA TYR A 72 -2.17 20.43 14.58
C TYR A 72 -3.44 20.65 13.75
N ARG A 73 -4.61 20.28 14.26
CA ARG A 73 -5.89 20.46 13.56
C ARG A 73 -7.02 20.73 14.54
N GLY A 74 -7.72 21.86 14.40
CA GLY A 74 -8.93 22.14 15.18
C GLY A 74 -8.74 22.13 16.71
N GLY A 75 -7.54 22.48 17.18
CA GLY A 75 -7.16 22.45 18.61
C GLY A 75 -6.73 21.09 19.13
N GLU A 76 -6.52 20.11 18.24
CA GLU A 76 -5.96 18.79 18.54
C GLU A 76 -4.54 18.71 17.97
N PHE A 77 -3.62 18.11 18.74
CA PHE A 77 -2.37 17.58 18.22
C PHE A 77 -2.59 16.10 17.91
N LEU A 78 -2.13 15.66 16.75
CA LEU A 78 -2.27 14.30 16.27
C LEU A 78 -0.87 13.75 15.96
N TYR A 79 -0.65 12.49 16.29
CA TYR A 79 0.43 11.67 15.77
C TYR A 79 -0.16 10.37 15.26
N GLN A 80 0.17 9.98 14.03
CA GLN A 80 -0.16 8.65 13.51
C GLN A 80 1.10 7.86 13.27
N ASP A 81 1.06 6.62 13.75
CA ASP A 81 2.20 5.74 13.83
C ASP A 81 2.29 4.84 12.60
N PHE A 82 3.31 3.99 12.53
CA PHE A 82 3.35 2.89 11.57
C PHE A 82 2.38 1.79 12.04
N LEU A 83 1.97 0.89 11.15
CA LEU A 83 1.06 -0.21 11.49
C LEU A 83 1.83 -1.52 11.49
N TYR A 84 1.46 -2.44 12.38
CA TYR A 84 2.04 -3.76 12.54
C TYR A 84 3.55 -3.74 12.83
N ASP A 85 4.04 -2.69 13.49
CA ASP A 85 5.47 -2.48 13.73
C ASP A 85 5.89 -2.66 15.21
N ASP A 86 4.93 -3.06 16.04
CA ASP A 86 4.99 -3.21 17.49
C ASP A 86 5.86 -4.39 17.95
N HIS A 87 7.08 -4.48 17.43
CA HIS A 87 8.04 -5.56 17.63
C HIS A 87 8.97 -5.36 18.83
N GLY A 88 8.79 -4.28 19.59
CA GLY A 88 9.51 -4.01 20.83
C GLY A 88 11.02 -3.82 20.64
N ALA A 89 11.80 -4.21 21.64
CA ALA A 89 13.25 -4.02 21.63
C ALA A 89 13.98 -4.99 20.71
N ALA A 90 15.11 -4.54 20.14
CA ALA A 90 16.03 -5.36 19.36
C ALA A 90 17.00 -6.13 20.28
N GLU A 91 16.50 -7.20 20.91
CA GLU A 91 17.26 -8.05 21.84
C GLU A 91 17.78 -9.31 21.11
N ALA A 92 17.24 -10.49 21.43
CA ALA A 92 17.50 -11.72 20.69
C ALA A 92 16.18 -12.37 20.26
N PRO A 93 16.06 -12.81 18.99
CA PRO A 93 14.83 -13.39 18.48
C PRO A 93 14.32 -14.56 19.32
N ASP A 94 13.01 -14.60 19.54
CA ASP A 94 12.34 -15.77 20.09
C ASP A 94 12.49 -16.95 19.10
N PRO A 95 13.05 -18.10 19.52
CA PRO A 95 13.18 -19.27 18.66
C PRO A 95 11.82 -19.87 18.23
N THR A 96 10.73 -19.45 18.85
CA THR A 96 9.35 -19.85 18.57
C THR A 96 8.52 -18.76 17.88
N ASP A 97 9.14 -17.64 17.47
CA ASP A 97 8.43 -16.54 16.79
C ASP A 97 7.67 -17.06 15.54
N PRO A 98 6.33 -16.95 15.50
CA PRO A 98 5.55 -17.42 14.37
C PRO A 98 5.83 -16.63 13.08
N LYS A 99 6.42 -15.42 13.16
CA LYS A 99 6.81 -14.61 11.99
C LYS A 99 7.98 -15.21 11.20
N GLY A 100 8.76 -16.10 11.80
CA GLY A 100 10.02 -16.61 11.24
C GLY A 100 9.91 -17.39 9.91
N GLY A 101 8.73 -17.93 9.60
CA GLY A 101 8.52 -18.77 8.41
C GLY A 101 8.14 -18.04 7.12
N GLY A 102 7.52 -16.86 7.20
CA GLY A 102 6.93 -16.16 6.04
C GLY A 102 7.65 -14.88 5.59
N ASN A 103 8.29 -14.15 6.52
CA ASN A 103 8.82 -12.79 6.31
C ASN A 103 10.35 -12.75 6.15
N LEU A 104 10.92 -13.68 5.39
CA LEU A 104 12.37 -13.90 5.34
C LEU A 104 13.20 -12.68 4.91
N PHE A 105 12.65 -11.82 4.03
CA PHE A 105 13.36 -10.65 3.48
C PHE A 105 12.88 -9.30 4.04
N SER A 106 11.83 -9.29 4.87
CA SER A 106 11.28 -8.10 5.52
C SER A 106 11.05 -8.32 7.01
N LYS A 107 12.05 -8.88 7.71
CA LYS A 107 11.99 -9.04 9.16
C LYS A 107 11.94 -7.69 9.87
N PRO A 108 11.27 -7.60 11.02
CA PRO A 108 11.38 -6.44 11.91
C PRO A 108 12.75 -6.35 12.57
N ASP A 109 13.10 -5.18 13.09
CA ASP A 109 14.29 -4.99 13.93
C ASP A 109 14.02 -5.47 15.36
N GLY A 110 12.84 -5.13 15.89
CA GLY A 110 12.40 -5.61 17.20
C GLY A 110 12.27 -7.13 17.23
N THR A 111 12.62 -7.73 18.37
CA THR A 111 12.68 -9.20 18.52
C THR A 111 11.50 -9.79 19.26
N TYR A 112 10.53 -8.98 19.69
CA TYR A 112 9.47 -9.45 20.56
C TYR A 112 8.44 -10.31 19.82
N THR A 113 7.96 -11.30 20.56
CA THR A 113 6.86 -12.17 20.16
C THR A 113 5.75 -12.03 21.18
N TYR A 114 4.53 -11.81 20.70
CA TYR A 114 3.36 -11.77 21.55
C TYR A 114 3.13 -13.09 22.28
N PRO A 115 2.48 -13.08 23.46
CA PRO A 115 2.03 -14.32 24.09
C PRO A 115 1.12 -15.12 23.15
N THR A 116 1.14 -16.44 23.27
CA THR A 116 0.44 -17.35 22.34
C THR A 116 -1.09 -17.35 22.51
N ASP A 117 -1.63 -16.64 23.50
CA ASP A 117 -3.07 -16.49 23.65
C ASP A 117 -3.66 -15.62 22.51
N PRO A 118 -4.68 -16.10 21.78
CA PRO A 118 -5.29 -15.36 20.67
C PRO A 118 -5.97 -14.04 21.07
N ALA A 119 -6.13 -13.74 22.36
CA ALA A 119 -6.62 -12.46 22.84
C ALA A 119 -5.67 -11.29 22.50
N TYR A 120 -4.35 -11.55 22.40
CA TYR A 120 -3.36 -10.55 21.99
C TYR A 120 -3.36 -10.29 20.48
N ALA A 121 -3.85 -11.25 19.68
CA ALA A 121 -3.93 -11.20 18.22
C ALA A 121 -2.65 -10.71 17.49
N ASN A 122 -1.49 -10.93 18.11
CA ASN A 122 -0.18 -10.49 17.63
C ASN A 122 -0.07 -8.98 17.31
N ASP A 123 -0.90 -8.13 17.93
CA ASP A 123 -1.03 -6.70 17.52
C ASP A 123 -1.61 -5.81 18.65
N ALA A 124 -1.78 -6.34 19.87
CA ALA A 124 -2.54 -5.66 20.92
C ALA A 124 -1.94 -4.32 21.39
N ALA A 125 -0.64 -4.11 21.20
CA ALA A 125 0.06 -2.88 21.56
C ALA A 125 0.41 -2.00 20.34
N ASP A 126 -0.07 -2.33 19.14
CA ASP A 126 0.16 -1.56 17.92
C ASP A 126 -0.60 -0.23 17.96
N VAL A 127 0.15 0.88 17.93
CA VAL A 127 -0.41 2.22 18.01
C VAL A 127 -0.89 2.63 16.63
N VAL A 128 -2.12 3.15 16.53
CA VAL A 128 -2.59 3.82 15.30
C VAL A 128 -2.39 5.32 15.44
N GLU A 129 -2.73 5.86 16.61
CA GLU A 129 -2.76 7.30 16.81
C GLU A 129 -2.68 7.70 18.29
N LEU A 130 -1.92 8.76 18.57
CA LEU A 130 -1.94 9.48 19.84
C LEU A 130 -2.42 10.93 19.61
N ARG A 131 -3.45 11.36 20.35
CA ARG A 131 -3.97 12.74 20.30
C ARG A 131 -3.86 13.47 21.63
N VAL A 132 -3.72 14.79 21.56
CA VAL A 132 -3.72 15.71 22.71
C VAL A 132 -4.66 16.88 22.46
N LYS A 133 -5.49 17.23 23.45
CA LYS A 133 -6.41 18.37 23.39
C LYS A 133 -6.59 19.05 24.75
N PRO A 134 -6.29 20.35 24.91
CA PRO A 134 -6.69 21.08 26.10
C PRO A 134 -8.21 21.30 26.11
N LEU A 135 -8.83 21.05 27.26
CA LEU A 135 -10.24 21.37 27.55
C LEU A 135 -10.29 22.53 28.55
N SER A 136 -11.49 22.93 28.99
CA SER A 136 -11.63 24.02 29.97
C SER A 136 -11.04 23.68 31.35
N ASP A 137 -11.14 22.43 31.78
CA ASP A 137 -10.87 21.96 33.13
C ASP A 137 -9.88 20.78 33.19
N ALA A 138 -9.47 20.26 32.05
CA ALA A 138 -8.55 19.12 31.93
C ALA A 138 -7.75 19.18 30.62
N THR A 139 -6.65 18.46 30.55
CA THR A 139 -5.99 18.10 29.29
C THR A 139 -6.35 16.66 28.94
N ALA A 140 -6.88 16.43 27.75
CA ALA A 140 -7.28 15.11 27.26
C ALA A 140 -6.17 14.51 26.38
N PHE A 141 -5.91 13.23 26.58
CA PHE A 141 -5.15 12.38 25.67
C PHE A 141 -6.06 11.28 25.13
N ARG A 142 -5.82 10.83 23.90
CA ARG A 142 -6.44 9.62 23.35
C ARG A 142 -5.38 8.76 22.68
N LEU A 143 -5.28 7.51 23.11
CA LEU A 143 -4.55 6.46 22.40
C LEU A 143 -5.55 5.65 21.58
N THR A 144 -5.25 5.42 20.31
CA THR A 144 -5.98 4.50 19.44
C THR A 144 -5.04 3.35 19.12
N LEU A 145 -5.52 2.12 19.32
CA LEU A 145 -4.78 0.90 19.01
C LEU A 145 -5.34 0.25 17.74
N ASN A 146 -4.49 -0.48 17.03
CA ASN A 146 -4.91 -1.22 15.86
C ASN A 146 -5.77 -2.41 16.27
N THR A 147 -5.41 -3.08 17.36
CA THR A 147 -6.17 -4.16 17.99
C THR A 147 -6.50 -3.83 19.45
N LEU A 148 -7.74 -4.12 19.89
CA LEU A 148 -8.15 -4.01 21.29
C LEU A 148 -9.26 -5.03 21.62
N ARG A 149 -8.93 -6.32 21.54
CA ARG A 149 -9.88 -7.41 21.88
C ARG A 149 -10.18 -7.45 23.37
N ASP A 150 -9.18 -7.18 24.19
CA ASP A 150 -9.30 -7.15 25.64
C ASP A 150 -8.43 -6.02 26.22
N ALA A 151 -9.09 -5.01 26.81
CA ALA A 151 -8.40 -3.88 27.40
C ALA A 151 -7.63 -4.22 28.68
N SER A 152 -7.91 -5.38 29.30
CA SER A 152 -7.18 -5.84 30.49
C SER A 152 -5.75 -6.32 30.19
N LEU A 153 -5.39 -6.49 28.92
CA LEU A 153 -4.09 -7.01 28.49
C LEU A 153 -3.06 -5.91 28.20
N VAL A 154 -3.47 -4.66 28.11
CA VAL A 154 -2.65 -3.56 27.58
C VAL A 154 -2.58 -2.40 28.55
N ALA A 155 -1.42 -1.75 28.58
CA ALA A 155 -1.22 -0.51 29.31
C ALA A 155 -0.33 0.43 28.49
N PHE A 156 -0.40 1.72 28.79
CA PHE A 156 0.50 2.69 28.20
C PHE A 156 0.93 3.75 29.21
N SER A 157 2.11 4.32 28.98
CA SER A 157 2.64 5.40 29.79
C SER A 157 3.08 6.58 28.92
N ILE A 158 2.83 7.80 29.40
CA ILE A 158 3.25 9.05 28.77
C ILE A 158 4.22 9.77 29.73
N ALA A 159 5.44 10.02 29.26
CA ALA A 159 6.37 10.97 29.86
C ALA A 159 5.93 12.39 29.47
N ILE A 160 5.75 13.26 30.47
CA ILE A 160 5.28 14.64 30.29
C ILE A 160 6.33 15.61 30.81
N GLY A 161 6.76 16.53 29.95
CA GLY A 161 7.77 17.54 30.26
C GLY A 161 9.18 16.97 30.39
N GLY A 162 9.96 17.54 31.29
CA GLY A 162 11.33 17.12 31.58
C GLY A 162 12.39 17.89 30.81
N THR A 163 13.63 17.79 31.30
CA THR A 163 14.80 18.43 30.71
C THR A 163 15.60 17.40 29.89
N PRO A 164 15.91 17.66 28.60
CA PRO A 164 16.75 16.77 27.80
C PRO A 164 18.04 16.37 28.54
N GLY A 165 18.35 15.08 28.57
CA GLY A 165 19.49 14.52 29.29
C GLY A 165 19.27 14.19 30.78
N VAL A 166 18.16 14.63 31.38
CA VAL A 166 17.76 14.23 32.74
C VAL A 166 16.78 13.07 32.67
N LEU A 167 17.30 11.85 32.70
CA LEU A 167 16.50 10.63 32.55
C LEU A 167 15.76 10.25 33.83
N ARG A 168 14.53 9.80 33.66
CA ARG A 168 13.66 9.22 34.69
C ARG A 168 13.12 7.89 34.19
N SER A 169 13.06 6.90 35.07
CA SER A 169 12.48 5.60 34.74
C SER A 169 10.97 5.69 34.68
N PHE A 170 10.39 5.16 33.61
CA PHE A 170 8.96 4.93 33.54
C PHE A 170 8.51 4.05 34.72
N PRO A 171 7.31 4.29 35.29
CA PRO A 171 6.79 3.49 36.40
C PRO A 171 6.49 2.03 36.01
N ALA A 172 6.00 1.27 36.99
CA ALA A 172 5.37 -0.05 36.77
C ALA A 172 6.27 -1.09 36.05
N GLY A 173 7.59 -1.01 36.26
CA GLY A 173 8.52 -2.01 35.74
C GLY A 173 8.73 -1.95 34.22
N ALA A 174 8.45 -0.82 33.56
CA ALA A 174 8.59 -0.69 32.12
C ALA A 174 10.04 -0.85 31.60
N ASN A 175 11.04 -0.71 32.47
CA ASN A 175 12.48 -0.79 32.15
C ASN A 175 12.96 0.17 31.03
N VAL A 176 12.25 1.28 30.85
CA VAL A 176 12.57 2.33 29.89
C VAL A 176 12.74 3.66 30.63
N GLN A 177 13.60 4.54 30.13
CA GLN A 177 13.82 5.89 30.65
C GLN A 177 13.58 6.98 29.61
N ALA A 178 13.10 8.13 30.05
CA ALA A 178 13.00 9.34 29.24
C ALA A 178 13.14 10.60 30.11
N PRO A 179 13.42 11.78 29.51
CA PRO A 179 13.16 13.05 30.16
C PRO A 179 11.67 13.16 30.53
N ALA A 180 11.40 13.44 31.80
CA ALA A 180 10.04 13.59 32.31
C ALA A 180 10.03 14.44 33.58
N ASP A 181 9.04 15.31 33.73
CA ASP A 181 8.66 15.91 35.01
C ASP A 181 7.56 15.09 35.68
N LEU A 182 6.64 14.54 34.87
CA LEU A 182 5.55 13.67 35.29
C LEU A 182 5.49 12.41 34.41
N PHE A 183 4.94 11.33 34.97
CA PHE A 183 4.48 10.18 34.20
C PHE A 183 2.98 10.00 34.40
N LEU A 184 2.27 9.81 33.29
CA LEU A 184 0.89 9.31 33.28
C LEU A 184 0.92 7.85 32.85
N THR A 185 0.47 6.92 33.69
CA THR A 185 0.34 5.50 33.33
C THR A 185 -1.14 5.12 33.33
N VAL A 186 -1.64 4.61 32.22
CA VAL A 186 -3.00 4.10 32.09
C VAL A 186 -2.95 2.58 32.00
N HIS A 187 -3.65 1.92 32.91
CA HIS A 187 -3.55 0.48 33.07
C HIS A 187 -4.86 -0.15 33.59
N PRO A 188 -5.04 -1.47 33.41
CA PRO A 188 -6.14 -2.23 33.97
C PRO A 188 -6.24 -2.10 35.49
N ALA A 189 -7.45 -1.91 35.99
CA ALA A 189 -7.78 -1.84 37.41
C ALA A 189 -9.21 -2.33 37.67
N GLY A 190 -9.35 -3.57 38.16
CA GLY A 190 -10.65 -4.18 38.37
C GLY A 190 -11.37 -4.41 37.04
N THR A 191 -12.62 -3.97 36.92
CA THR A 191 -13.39 -4.16 35.66
C THR A 191 -13.20 -3.03 34.64
N GLY A 192 -12.23 -2.13 34.83
CA GLY A 192 -11.99 -1.00 33.96
C GLY A 192 -10.51 -0.61 33.91
N MET A 193 -10.24 0.63 33.52
CA MET A 193 -8.89 1.18 33.47
C MET A 193 -8.75 2.31 34.50
N ALA A 194 -7.57 2.44 35.09
CA ALA A 194 -7.17 3.56 35.94
C ALA A 194 -6.06 4.37 35.26
N GLY A 195 -5.93 5.64 35.65
CA GLY A 195 -4.85 6.50 35.22
C GLY A 195 -4.09 7.04 36.44
N ASP A 196 -2.81 6.75 36.53
CA ASP A 196 -1.93 7.20 37.59
C ASP A 196 -1.04 8.34 37.08
N LEU A 197 -1.14 9.51 37.71
CA LEU A 197 -0.24 10.64 37.44
C LEU A 197 0.74 10.80 38.60
N VAL A 198 2.03 10.64 38.33
CA VAL A 198 3.10 10.68 39.34
C VAL A 198 4.20 11.68 38.99
N VAL A 199 4.85 12.23 40.00
CA VAL A 199 6.04 13.07 39.83
C VAL A 199 7.23 12.18 39.46
N ALA A 200 7.82 12.41 38.30
CA ALA A 200 8.83 11.52 37.72
C ALA A 200 10.10 11.38 38.59
N ALA A 201 10.45 12.42 39.34
CA ALA A 201 11.63 12.41 40.21
C ALA A 201 11.46 11.59 41.51
N THR A 202 10.22 11.40 41.99
CA THR A 202 9.94 10.81 43.31
C THR A 202 9.04 9.58 43.25
N GLY A 203 8.35 9.36 42.13
CA GLY A 203 7.32 8.33 41.98
C GLY A 203 6.06 8.58 42.82
N GLN A 204 5.96 9.73 43.48
CA GLN A 204 4.80 10.04 44.32
C GLN A 204 3.62 10.54 43.45
N PRO A 205 2.38 10.17 43.80
CA PRO A 205 1.19 10.70 43.13
C PRO A 205 1.16 12.23 43.13
N VAL A 206 0.76 12.82 42.00
CA VAL A 206 0.48 14.25 41.91
C VAL A 206 -0.78 14.56 42.73
N GLY A 207 -0.76 15.67 43.47
CA GLY A 207 -1.93 16.10 44.24
C GLY A 207 -3.09 16.52 43.33
N GLY A 208 -4.32 16.21 43.74
CA GLY A 208 -5.54 16.54 42.99
C GLY A 208 -6.40 15.30 42.71
N PRO A 209 -7.47 15.44 41.91
CA PRO A 209 -8.27 14.30 41.48
C PRO A 209 -7.46 13.41 40.53
N ALA A 210 -7.67 12.09 40.63
CA ALA A 210 -7.07 11.13 39.71
C ALA A 210 -7.53 11.39 38.25
N PRO A 211 -6.68 11.11 37.26
CA PRO A 211 -7.08 11.06 35.86
C PRO A 211 -8.32 10.19 35.63
N LEU A 212 -9.23 10.64 34.76
CA LEU A 212 -10.41 9.88 34.36
C LEU A 212 -10.13 9.13 33.07
N VAL A 213 -10.37 7.82 33.04
CA VAL A 213 -10.13 6.97 31.87
C VAL A 213 -11.46 6.45 31.32
N ALA A 214 -11.61 6.49 30.00
CA ALA A 214 -12.72 5.90 29.26
C ALA A 214 -12.19 5.02 28.13
N VAL A 215 -12.74 3.81 28.01
CA VAL A 215 -12.36 2.85 26.97
C VAL A 215 -13.55 2.61 26.05
N ASP A 216 -13.29 2.62 24.75
CA ASP A 216 -14.22 2.11 23.74
C ASP A 216 -13.51 1.01 22.94
N THR A 217 -13.90 -0.24 23.17
CA THR A 217 -13.32 -1.40 22.49
C THR A 217 -13.80 -1.55 21.04
N GLY A 218 -14.95 -0.95 20.69
CA GLY A 218 -15.43 -0.91 19.30
C GLY A 218 -14.57 0.02 18.44
N ARG A 219 -14.26 1.21 18.96
CA ARG A 219 -13.35 2.19 18.34
C ARG A 219 -11.88 1.91 18.66
N ARG A 220 -11.56 0.96 19.53
CA ARG A 220 -10.18 0.65 19.99
C ARG A 220 -9.46 1.88 20.55
N GLN A 221 -10.21 2.72 21.26
CA GLN A 221 -9.76 4.02 21.76
C GLN A 221 -9.77 4.06 23.29
N ILE A 222 -8.70 4.56 23.88
CA ILE A 222 -8.58 4.84 25.31
C ILE A 222 -8.37 6.35 25.48
N GLU A 223 -9.35 7.02 26.05
CA GLU A 223 -9.29 8.44 26.41
C GLU A 223 -8.90 8.59 27.88
N VAL A 224 -7.96 9.49 28.18
CA VAL A 224 -7.61 9.87 29.55
C VAL A 224 -7.67 11.39 29.71
N ARG A 225 -8.36 11.85 30.75
CA ARG A 225 -8.46 13.26 31.12
C ARG A 225 -7.65 13.54 32.37
N VAL A 226 -6.63 14.37 32.24
CA VAL A 226 -5.82 14.86 33.35
C VAL A 226 -6.39 16.20 33.83
N PRO A 227 -6.95 16.30 35.04
CA PRO A 227 -7.52 17.55 35.54
C PRO A 227 -6.47 18.66 35.63
N HIS A 228 -6.85 19.90 35.28
CA HIS A 228 -5.97 21.06 35.36
C HIS A 228 -5.52 21.40 36.79
N ALA A 229 -6.24 20.91 37.80
CA ALA A 229 -5.81 20.98 39.19
C ALA A 229 -4.56 20.13 39.50
N ALA A 230 -4.34 19.04 38.72
CA ALA A 230 -3.17 18.19 38.83
C ALA A 230 -2.07 18.63 37.85
N TRP A 231 -2.43 18.92 36.61
CA TRP A 231 -1.48 19.42 35.59
C TRP A 231 -2.19 20.27 34.54
N ASN A 232 -1.67 21.49 34.31
CA ASN A 232 -2.17 22.42 33.29
C ASN A 232 -0.99 23.02 32.53
N PRO A 233 -0.83 22.70 31.23
CA PRO A 233 0.28 23.20 30.42
C PRO A 233 0.12 24.66 29.98
N GLY A 234 -1.07 25.27 30.12
CA GLY A 234 -1.33 26.63 29.66
C GLY A 234 -1.02 26.80 28.17
N SER A 235 -0.06 27.66 27.85
CA SER A 235 0.42 27.93 26.49
C SER A 235 1.86 27.48 26.26
N GLN A 236 2.36 26.52 27.06
CA GLN A 236 3.74 26.05 26.97
C GLN A 236 3.93 25.09 25.79
N VAL A 237 5.18 24.97 25.34
CA VAL A 237 5.61 23.80 24.55
C VAL A 237 6.01 22.72 25.53
N VAL A 238 5.41 21.53 25.42
CA VAL A 238 5.64 20.42 26.34
C VAL A 238 6.16 19.21 25.58
N ARG A 239 7.30 18.70 26.03
CA ARG A 239 7.86 17.44 25.56
C ARG A 239 6.97 16.27 25.99
N LEU A 240 6.64 15.39 25.05
CA LEU A 240 5.92 14.15 25.28
C LEU A 240 6.67 12.97 24.67
N ALA A 241 6.72 11.85 25.38
CA ALA A 241 7.09 10.54 24.83
C ALA A 241 6.12 9.50 25.40
N ALA A 242 5.79 8.46 24.64
CA ALA A 242 4.84 7.45 25.09
C ALA A 242 5.28 6.04 24.69
N GLY A 243 4.98 5.06 25.53
CA GLY A 243 5.21 3.65 25.24
C GLY A 243 3.97 2.82 25.60
N VAL A 244 3.71 1.79 24.79
CA VAL A 244 2.60 0.85 24.96
C VAL A 244 3.17 -0.54 25.17
N GLY A 245 2.65 -1.28 26.13
CA GLY A 245 3.08 -2.64 26.44
C GLY A 245 1.95 -3.48 27.00
N LEU A 246 2.29 -4.73 27.29
CA LEU A 246 1.36 -5.70 27.85
C LEU A 246 1.32 -5.62 29.38
N TRP A 247 0.18 -5.95 29.99
CA TRP A 247 -0.04 -5.74 31.41
C TRP A 247 -0.19 -7.04 32.21
N ASP A 248 0.48 -7.08 33.36
CA ASP A 248 0.34 -8.11 34.39
C ASP A 248 -0.56 -7.56 35.50
N GLU A 249 -1.86 -7.84 35.40
CA GLU A 249 -2.84 -7.35 36.37
C GLU A 249 -2.57 -7.89 37.79
N VAL A 250 -2.05 -9.11 37.90
CA VAL A 250 -1.78 -9.76 39.19
C VAL A 250 -0.71 -9.00 39.97
N ASN A 251 0.33 -8.55 39.28
CA ASN A 251 1.47 -7.86 39.91
C ASN A 251 1.41 -6.33 39.75
N GLY A 252 0.42 -5.79 39.04
CA GLY A 252 0.24 -4.35 38.84
C GLY A 252 1.42 -3.70 38.11
N ARG A 253 1.93 -4.36 37.06
CA ARG A 253 3.11 -3.92 36.31
C ARG A 253 3.03 -4.34 34.85
N TYR A 254 3.93 -3.82 34.02
CA TYR A 254 4.08 -4.33 32.66
C TYR A 254 4.64 -5.76 32.64
N LEU A 255 4.17 -6.56 31.69
CA LEU A 255 4.77 -7.85 31.37
C LEU A 255 6.12 -7.62 30.70
N LEU A 256 7.11 -8.41 31.13
CA LEU A 256 8.43 -8.42 30.52
C LEU A 256 8.56 -9.63 29.60
N PRO A 257 9.17 -9.47 28.42
CA PRO A 257 9.47 -10.62 27.59
C PRO A 257 10.49 -11.54 28.26
N GLN A 258 10.32 -12.83 28.00
CA GLN A 258 11.27 -13.88 28.36
C GLN A 258 11.95 -14.41 27.08
N ALA A 259 12.75 -15.47 27.19
CA ALA A 259 13.47 -16.00 26.04
C ALA A 259 12.51 -16.49 24.91
N ALA A 260 11.44 -17.20 25.28
CA ALA A 260 10.43 -17.70 24.34
C ALA A 260 9.03 -17.42 24.87
N ALA A 261 8.11 -17.04 23.99
CA ALA A 261 6.73 -16.73 24.36
C ALA A 261 6.02 -17.96 24.94
N ASP A 262 5.10 -17.71 25.87
CA ASP A 262 4.12 -18.69 26.32
C ASP A 262 2.72 -18.07 26.25
N ALA A 263 1.70 -18.74 26.80
CA ALA A 263 0.32 -18.25 26.73
C ALA A 263 0.11 -16.87 27.37
N THR A 264 0.92 -16.49 28.36
CA THR A 264 0.72 -15.27 29.15
C THR A 264 1.93 -14.34 29.18
N HIS A 265 3.09 -14.77 28.70
CA HIS A 265 4.31 -13.96 28.67
C HIS A 265 4.85 -13.83 27.25
N PRO A 266 5.29 -12.62 26.87
CA PRO A 266 5.91 -12.43 25.57
C PRO A 266 7.31 -13.05 25.50
N GLY A 267 7.78 -13.32 24.28
CA GLY A 267 9.12 -13.83 24.00
C GLY A 267 10.05 -12.76 23.44
N GLY A 268 11.29 -13.16 23.13
CA GLY A 268 12.23 -12.31 22.39
C GLY A 268 13.19 -11.48 23.25
N ALA A 269 13.34 -11.80 24.54
CA ALA A 269 14.32 -11.14 25.42
C ALA A 269 15.72 -11.78 25.40
N GLY A 270 15.88 -12.97 24.81
CA GLY A 270 17.13 -13.71 24.86
C GLY A 270 17.64 -13.94 26.28
N THR A 271 18.80 -13.36 26.60
CA THR A 271 19.42 -13.41 27.94
C THR A 271 19.24 -12.12 28.74
N ALA A 272 18.48 -11.14 28.24
CA ALA A 272 18.24 -9.89 28.94
C ALA A 272 17.46 -10.15 30.24
N VAL A 273 17.98 -9.64 31.36
CA VAL A 273 17.39 -9.84 32.70
C VAL A 273 16.32 -8.78 33.01
N SER A 274 16.37 -7.63 32.34
CA SER A 274 15.41 -6.54 32.51
C SER A 274 15.16 -5.86 31.16
N PRO A 275 14.64 -6.60 30.16
CA PRO A 275 14.31 -6.03 28.86
C PRO A 275 13.25 -4.92 29.03
N ALA A 276 13.19 -4.02 28.05
CA ALA A 276 12.09 -3.05 27.96
C ALA A 276 10.73 -3.78 27.91
N ALA A 277 9.68 -3.16 28.46
CA ALA A 277 8.36 -3.75 28.46
C ALA A 277 7.47 -3.29 27.29
N PHE A 278 7.89 -2.24 26.59
CA PHE A 278 7.10 -1.66 25.51
C PHE A 278 7.30 -2.41 24.20
N PHE A 279 6.18 -2.59 23.50
CA PHE A 279 6.10 -3.16 22.15
C PHE A 279 6.13 -2.06 21.08
N ASN A 280 5.53 -0.91 21.37
CA ASN A 280 5.47 0.24 20.47
C ASN A 280 5.71 1.56 21.24
N VAL A 281 6.34 2.54 20.59
CA VAL A 281 6.71 3.86 21.14
C VAL A 281 6.28 4.98 20.21
N ALA A 282 5.67 6.02 20.76
CA ALA A 282 5.53 7.32 20.10
C ALA A 282 6.55 8.31 20.69
N PHE A 283 7.28 9.10 19.89
CA PHE A 283 7.01 9.52 18.51
C PHE A 283 8.20 9.23 17.59
N ARG A 284 7.97 8.63 16.42
CA ARG A 284 9.01 8.05 15.57
C ARG A 284 9.14 8.77 14.23
N TYR A 285 9.77 9.94 14.27
CA TYR A 285 9.88 10.83 13.11
C TYR A 285 11.08 10.54 12.20
N ASP A 286 12.15 9.97 12.77
CA ASP A 286 13.43 9.79 12.09
C ASP A 286 13.74 8.30 11.82
N GLU A 287 12.72 7.45 11.71
CA GLU A 287 12.90 6.02 11.41
C GLU A 287 13.61 5.82 10.07
N PRO A 288 14.70 5.03 10.01
CA PRO A 288 15.44 4.78 8.79
C PRO A 288 14.58 4.17 7.69
N MET A 289 14.96 4.44 6.45
CA MET A 289 14.40 3.76 5.29
C MET A 289 15.17 2.45 5.05
N PRO A 290 14.53 1.40 4.51
CA PRO A 290 15.23 0.18 4.15
C PRO A 290 16.27 0.40 3.04
N VAL A 291 17.32 -0.41 3.04
CA VAL A 291 18.43 -0.32 2.07
C VAL A 291 18.53 -1.64 1.31
N VAL A 292 17.96 -1.68 0.10
CA VAL A 292 17.91 -2.88 -0.76
C VAL A 292 19.30 -3.43 -1.12
N GLY A 293 20.33 -2.56 -1.19
CA GLY A 293 21.71 -2.93 -1.51
C GLY A 293 22.55 -3.44 -0.33
N ASP A 294 21.98 -3.56 0.87
CA ASP A 294 22.69 -3.93 2.09
C ASP A 294 22.15 -5.24 2.71
N PRO A 295 22.57 -6.40 2.17
CA PRO A 295 22.12 -7.69 2.67
C PRO A 295 22.63 -7.98 4.09
N ALA A 296 23.70 -7.32 4.54
CA ALA A 296 24.22 -7.51 5.89
C ALA A 296 23.30 -6.87 6.93
N ASN A 297 22.86 -5.63 6.70
CA ASN A 297 21.89 -4.96 7.57
C ASN A 297 20.52 -5.61 7.49
N THR A 298 20.08 -6.08 6.31
CA THR A 298 18.84 -6.85 6.16
C THR A 298 18.72 -8.03 7.14
N ALA A 299 19.86 -8.66 7.49
CA ALA A 299 19.89 -9.80 8.40
C ALA A 299 20.11 -9.45 9.88
N THR A 300 20.62 -8.24 10.20
CA THR A 300 21.14 -7.93 11.54
C THR A 300 20.53 -6.69 12.19
N SER A 301 20.08 -5.72 11.41
CA SER A 301 19.29 -4.58 11.86
C SER A 301 18.49 -4.05 10.68
N PRO A 302 17.38 -4.72 10.33
CA PRO A 302 16.52 -4.30 9.23
C PRO A 302 15.74 -3.01 9.56
N ALA A 303 15.15 -2.37 8.55
CA ALA A 303 14.27 -1.19 8.72
C ALA A 303 12.95 -1.34 7.95
N TRP A 304 12.57 -2.58 7.62
CA TRP A 304 11.43 -2.88 6.73
C TRP A 304 10.06 -2.53 7.34
N TRP A 305 9.96 -2.49 8.67
CA TRP A 305 8.75 -2.10 9.39
C TRP A 305 8.82 -0.70 9.99
N ARG A 306 9.87 0.07 9.64
CA ARG A 306 10.13 1.41 10.22
C ARG A 306 10.22 1.37 11.75
N ASP A 307 10.81 0.30 12.29
CA ASP A 307 10.92 0.02 13.73
C ASP A 307 12.39 -0.07 14.22
N GLN A 308 13.36 0.30 13.39
CA GLN A 308 14.77 0.16 13.73
C GLN A 308 15.20 1.09 14.88
N HIS A 309 14.87 2.37 14.80
CA HIS A 309 15.23 3.30 15.88
C HIS A 309 14.45 2.98 17.16
N GLN A 310 13.18 2.55 17.04
CA GLN A 310 12.40 2.01 18.15
C GLN A 310 13.11 0.82 18.82
N GLY A 311 13.43 -0.23 18.05
CA GLY A 311 14.04 -1.45 18.53
C GLY A 311 15.35 -1.20 19.27
N GLN A 312 16.22 -0.39 18.67
CA GLN A 312 17.51 0.00 19.26
C GLN A 312 17.35 0.87 20.51
N ALA A 313 16.42 1.84 20.52
CA ALA A 313 16.21 2.71 21.68
C ALA A 313 15.61 1.94 22.88
N LEU A 314 14.70 1.00 22.61
CA LEU A 314 14.13 0.13 23.63
C LEU A 314 15.17 -0.84 24.19
N ALA A 315 16.01 -1.46 23.35
CA ALA A 315 17.11 -2.32 23.80
C ALA A 315 18.14 -1.55 24.65
N ALA A 316 18.36 -0.27 24.33
CA ALA A 316 19.19 0.62 25.14
C ALA A 316 18.54 1.06 26.46
N GLY A 317 17.23 0.84 26.63
CA GLY A 317 16.46 1.19 27.83
C GLY A 317 16.15 2.69 27.97
N TYR A 318 16.30 3.49 26.91
CA TYR A 318 15.90 4.90 26.94
C TYR A 318 15.44 5.43 25.58
N ILE A 319 14.29 6.08 25.57
CA ILE A 319 13.60 6.55 24.34
C ILE A 319 13.71 8.07 24.18
N SER A 320 14.80 8.67 24.66
CA SER A 320 14.94 10.13 24.70
C SER A 320 14.78 10.80 23.33
N ALA A 321 15.19 10.15 22.24
CA ALA A 321 15.05 10.69 20.89
C ALA A 321 13.61 10.62 20.39
N LEU A 322 12.81 9.66 20.86
CA LEU A 322 11.45 9.38 20.37
C LEU A 322 10.44 10.21 21.15
N HIS A 323 10.19 11.44 20.68
CA HIS A 323 9.37 12.42 21.40
C HIS A 323 8.74 13.43 20.44
N ALA A 324 7.71 14.12 20.92
CA ALA A 324 7.15 15.31 20.30
C ALA A 324 7.24 16.50 21.26
N ASP A 325 7.55 17.67 20.74
CA ASP A 325 7.40 18.93 21.46
C ASP A 325 6.06 19.58 21.08
N VAL A 326 5.05 19.41 21.93
CA VAL A 326 3.67 19.82 21.65
C VAL A 326 3.42 21.25 22.11
N ASP A 327 3.07 22.12 21.17
CA ASP A 327 2.77 23.53 21.38
C ASP A 327 1.30 23.74 21.80
N PHE A 328 1.08 23.93 23.10
CA PHE A 328 -0.27 24.18 23.63
C PHE A 328 -0.82 25.56 23.28
N ALA A 329 0.02 26.52 22.86
CA ALA A 329 -0.47 27.79 22.33
C ALA A 329 -1.15 27.58 20.97
N LYS A 330 -0.59 26.73 20.09
CA LYS A 330 -1.25 26.31 18.84
C LYS A 330 -2.57 25.60 19.11
N LEU A 331 -2.62 24.71 20.10
CA LEU A 331 -3.84 23.99 20.48
C LEU A 331 -4.93 24.93 20.99
N ALA A 332 -4.60 25.83 21.92
CA ALA A 332 -5.53 26.83 22.43
C ALA A 332 -6.05 27.78 21.34
N ALA A 333 -5.20 28.10 20.35
CA ALA A 333 -5.57 28.93 19.20
C ALA A 333 -6.27 28.14 18.07
N ALA A 334 -6.45 26.82 18.21
CA ALA A 334 -7.03 25.93 17.21
C ALA A 334 -6.37 26.04 15.81
N VAL A 335 -5.04 26.18 15.79
CA VAL A 335 -4.26 26.27 14.53
C VAL A 335 -4.38 24.96 13.75
N ASN A 336 -4.55 25.09 12.42
CA ASN A 336 -4.38 23.98 11.48
C ASN A 336 -2.99 24.10 10.83
N ASP A 337 -2.11 23.15 11.11
CA ASP A 337 -0.72 23.15 10.67
C ASP A 337 -0.23 21.70 10.51
N ASP A 338 -0.05 21.26 9.27
CA ASP A 338 0.54 19.96 8.93
C ASP A 338 2.07 19.96 9.03
N MET A 339 2.69 21.09 9.43
CA MET A 339 4.12 21.24 9.66
C MET A 339 5.01 20.84 8.46
N PRO A 340 4.68 21.21 7.22
CA PRO A 340 5.40 20.71 6.04
C PRO A 340 6.89 21.09 6.11
N GLY A 341 7.76 20.10 5.89
CA GLY A 341 9.22 20.26 5.92
C GLY A 341 9.83 20.43 7.31
N GLN A 342 9.04 20.31 8.38
CA GLN A 342 9.54 20.24 9.75
C GLN A 342 9.69 18.79 10.22
N PRO A 343 10.57 18.51 11.19
CA PRO A 343 10.65 17.18 11.80
C PRO A 343 9.28 16.70 12.29
N GLY A 344 8.90 15.49 11.89
CA GLY A 344 7.60 14.91 12.24
C GLY A 344 6.38 15.56 11.59
N GLY A 345 6.54 16.50 10.67
CA GLY A 345 5.42 17.04 9.89
C GLY A 345 4.94 16.08 8.80
N VAL A 346 3.77 16.36 8.23
CA VAL A 346 3.19 15.56 7.15
C VAL A 346 3.99 15.80 5.86
N PRO A 347 4.68 14.78 5.32
CA PRO A 347 5.43 14.93 4.07
C PRO A 347 4.46 15.19 2.89
N GLN A 348 4.87 16.09 1.98
CA GLN A 348 4.08 16.45 0.80
C GLN A 348 4.57 15.79 -0.49
N THR A 349 5.85 15.39 -0.51
CA THR A 349 6.56 14.82 -1.65
C THR A 349 7.59 13.81 -1.15
N GLY A 350 8.10 12.96 -2.04
CA GLY A 350 9.06 11.91 -1.73
C GLY A 350 8.40 10.61 -1.26
N PRO A 351 9.21 9.66 -0.75
CA PRO A 351 8.73 8.41 -0.17
C PRO A 351 8.01 8.68 1.17
N MET A 352 6.85 8.04 1.37
CA MET A 352 6.12 8.07 2.64
C MET A 352 5.20 6.86 2.76
N ASP A 353 4.83 6.52 4.00
CA ASP A 353 3.92 5.42 4.31
C ASP A 353 2.54 5.97 4.66
N ARG A 354 1.49 5.31 4.17
CA ARG A 354 0.10 5.76 4.33
C ARG A 354 -0.75 4.65 4.92
N ILE A 355 -1.83 5.08 5.58
CA ILE A 355 -2.83 4.19 6.17
C ILE A 355 -4.07 4.16 5.28
N LEU A 356 -4.35 3.00 4.70
CA LEU A 356 -5.59 2.67 4.01
C LEU A 356 -6.64 2.21 5.02
N VAL A 357 -7.89 2.66 4.83
CA VAL A 357 -9.06 2.03 5.43
C VAL A 357 -9.63 1.06 4.40
N SER A 358 -9.52 -0.24 4.66
CA SER A 358 -10.02 -1.31 3.81
C SER A 358 -11.51 -1.57 4.07
N HIS A 359 -12.25 -2.02 3.05
CA HIS A 359 -13.61 -2.54 3.16
C HIS A 359 -13.68 -3.92 3.82
N PHE A 360 -12.55 -4.61 3.87
CA PHE A 360 -12.44 -5.95 4.42
C PHE A 360 -11.69 -5.95 5.75
N GLU A 361 -12.28 -6.61 6.74
CA GLU A 361 -11.65 -6.97 8.00
C GLU A 361 -12.01 -8.42 8.28
N THR A 362 -11.03 -9.33 8.18
CA THR A 362 -11.25 -10.76 8.41
C THR A 362 -11.11 -11.11 9.89
N ALA A 363 -10.30 -10.35 10.64
CA ALA A 363 -10.21 -10.32 12.10
C ALA A 363 -9.45 -9.05 12.55
N GLN A 364 -9.36 -8.80 13.86
CA GLN A 364 -8.38 -7.82 14.38
C GLN A 364 -6.97 -8.45 14.45
N GLY A 365 -5.94 -7.65 14.16
CA GLY A 365 -4.54 -8.01 14.32
C GLY A 365 -3.96 -8.83 13.17
N ALA A 366 -3.02 -9.70 13.50
CA ALA A 366 -2.31 -10.56 12.56
C ALA A 366 -2.38 -12.05 12.95
N ASP A 367 -2.43 -12.91 11.92
CA ASP A 367 -2.38 -14.37 12.06
C ASP A 367 -1.25 -14.94 11.19
N PHE A 368 -0.09 -15.11 11.80
CA PHE A 368 1.11 -15.64 11.16
C PHE A 368 1.06 -17.16 10.91
N SER A 369 -0.03 -17.85 11.30
CA SER A 369 -0.26 -19.23 10.87
C SER A 369 -0.84 -19.32 9.45
N VAL A 370 -1.34 -18.21 8.92
CA VAL A 370 -1.82 -18.11 7.54
C VAL A 370 -0.63 -18.15 6.58
N ASN A 371 -0.67 -19.12 5.68
CA ASN A 371 0.28 -19.29 4.58
C ASN A 371 -0.51 -19.36 3.27
N CYS A 372 -0.37 -18.33 2.44
CA CYS A 372 -1.05 -18.21 1.15
C CYS A 372 -0.27 -18.88 0.02
N PHE A 373 1.04 -19.12 0.21
CA PHE A 373 1.89 -19.82 -0.76
C PHE A 373 1.99 -21.33 -0.50
N PRO A 374 1.90 -22.20 -1.54
CA PRO A 374 1.75 -21.89 -2.97
C PRO A 374 0.30 -21.81 -3.45
N ALA A 375 -0.71 -21.97 -2.58
CA ALA A 375 -2.10 -22.07 -3.02
C ALA A 375 -2.58 -20.86 -3.86
N SER A 376 -2.05 -19.67 -3.60
CA SER A 376 -2.47 -18.41 -4.24
C SER A 376 -1.74 -18.12 -5.56
N THR A 377 -0.76 -18.95 -5.98
CA THR A 377 -0.02 -18.75 -7.24
C THR A 377 -0.88 -19.03 -8.47
N SER A 378 -1.88 -19.89 -8.34
CA SER A 378 -2.74 -20.37 -9.43
C SER A 378 -4.19 -19.92 -9.26
N GLY A 379 -4.50 -18.99 -8.37
CA GLY A 379 -5.88 -18.57 -8.14
C GLY A 379 -6.78 -19.66 -7.53
N GLY A 380 -8.06 -19.33 -7.36
CA GLY A 380 -9.05 -20.16 -6.69
C GLY A 380 -8.87 -20.28 -5.16
N SER A 381 -7.88 -19.59 -4.58
CA SER A 381 -7.58 -19.59 -3.15
C SER A 381 -8.13 -18.32 -2.52
N ASN A 382 -9.12 -18.45 -1.62
CA ASN A 382 -9.66 -17.30 -0.89
C ASN A 382 -8.83 -16.99 0.37
N CYS A 383 -7.52 -16.79 0.21
CA CYS A 383 -6.60 -16.57 1.32
C CYS A 383 -6.76 -15.16 1.92
N PRO A 384 -6.97 -15.01 3.25
CA PRO A 384 -7.16 -13.70 3.87
C PRO A 384 -5.88 -12.87 4.03
N GLY A 385 -4.70 -13.49 3.87
CA GLY A 385 -3.42 -12.89 4.24
C GLY A 385 -3.15 -12.94 5.74
N GLN A 386 -1.92 -12.57 6.12
CA GLN A 386 -1.46 -12.54 7.53
C GLN A 386 -2.00 -11.33 8.27
N TYR A 387 -2.13 -10.18 7.59
CA TYR A 387 -2.59 -8.92 8.17
C TYR A 387 -4.10 -8.76 7.96
N GLN A 388 -4.88 -8.99 9.02
CA GLN A 388 -6.33 -9.22 8.93
C GLN A 388 -7.18 -7.98 9.24
N GLY A 389 -6.57 -6.98 9.88
CA GLY A 389 -7.21 -5.76 10.34
C GLY A 389 -7.79 -4.88 9.22
N VAL A 390 -8.71 -3.99 9.59
CA VAL A 390 -9.35 -3.03 8.68
C VAL A 390 -8.40 -1.92 8.21
N LEU A 391 -7.37 -1.58 8.99
CA LEU A 391 -6.35 -0.62 8.60
C LEU A 391 -5.20 -1.38 7.95
N GLN A 392 -4.81 -0.97 6.74
CA GLN A 392 -3.73 -1.60 5.99
C GLN A 392 -2.67 -0.53 5.63
N PRO A 393 -1.37 -0.83 5.72
CA PRO A 393 -0.33 0.10 5.30
C PRO A 393 -0.06 -0.02 3.78
N TYR A 394 0.43 1.07 3.18
CA TYR A 394 1.03 1.04 1.85
C TYR A 394 2.10 2.12 1.71
N ALA A 395 3.10 1.87 0.86
CA ALA A 395 4.12 2.85 0.51
C ALA A 395 3.70 3.66 -0.72
N ILE A 396 4.06 4.94 -0.72
CA ILE A 396 3.84 5.84 -1.86
C ILE A 396 5.07 6.72 -2.09
N TYR A 397 5.37 6.99 -3.35
CA TYR A 397 6.27 8.06 -3.75
C TYR A 397 5.50 9.13 -4.51
N VAL A 398 5.57 10.36 -4.03
CA VAL A 398 4.97 11.53 -4.68
C VAL A 398 6.09 12.38 -5.28
N PRO A 399 6.14 12.58 -6.61
CA PRO A 399 7.19 13.38 -7.24
C PRO A 399 7.28 14.78 -6.63
N SER A 400 8.51 15.29 -6.46
CA SER A 400 8.74 16.65 -5.98
C SER A 400 8.49 17.72 -7.05
N ALA A 401 8.53 17.32 -8.33
CA ALA A 401 8.23 18.19 -9.45
C ALA A 401 6.75 18.62 -9.43
N PRO A 402 6.42 19.83 -9.94
CA PRO A 402 5.04 20.29 -10.00
C PRO A 402 4.13 19.32 -10.76
N MET A 403 2.96 19.03 -10.17
CA MET A 403 1.94 18.18 -10.78
C MET A 403 1.56 18.66 -12.19
N PRO A 404 1.51 17.77 -13.21
CA PRO A 404 1.02 18.11 -14.53
C PRO A 404 -0.44 18.54 -14.52
N ARG A 405 -0.82 19.37 -15.51
CA ARG A 405 -2.22 19.80 -15.68
C ARG A 405 -3.22 18.64 -15.82
N PRO A 406 -2.93 17.53 -16.54
CA PRO A 406 -3.82 16.37 -16.60
C PRO A 406 -3.84 15.50 -15.32
N GLY A 407 -2.98 15.79 -14.34
CA GLY A 407 -2.71 14.93 -13.19
C GLY A 407 -1.39 14.16 -13.32
N TYR A 408 -0.94 13.57 -12.21
CA TYR A 408 0.21 12.66 -12.20
C TYR A 408 -0.10 11.36 -12.97
N GLY A 409 0.94 10.70 -13.47
CA GLY A 409 0.83 9.29 -13.81
C GLY A 409 0.65 8.43 -12.57
N MET A 410 0.30 7.16 -12.76
CA MET A 410 0.28 6.15 -11.71
C MET A 410 1.14 4.96 -12.13
N THR A 411 2.11 4.60 -11.30
CA THR A 411 2.91 3.38 -11.43
C THR A 411 2.57 2.46 -10.26
N LEU A 412 2.01 1.30 -10.57
CA LEU A 412 1.82 0.23 -9.60
C LEU A 412 3.12 -0.57 -9.51
N LEU A 413 3.78 -0.55 -8.36
CA LEU A 413 5.06 -1.21 -8.11
C LEU A 413 4.87 -2.30 -7.05
N LEU A 414 4.82 -3.55 -7.50
CA LEU A 414 4.45 -4.71 -6.70
C LEU A 414 5.66 -5.34 -5.98
N HIS A 415 5.51 -5.65 -4.68
CA HIS A 415 6.58 -6.21 -3.84
C HIS A 415 6.87 -7.71 -4.10
N SER A 416 7.97 -8.24 -3.59
CA SER A 416 8.41 -9.62 -3.75
C SER A 416 7.85 -10.55 -2.67
N LEU A 417 7.92 -11.86 -2.91
CA LEU A 417 7.59 -12.86 -1.90
C LEU A 417 8.45 -12.64 -0.64
N SER A 418 7.87 -12.82 0.54
CA SER A 418 8.58 -12.68 1.82
C SER A 418 9.12 -11.27 2.10
N THR A 419 8.64 -10.27 1.36
CA THR A 419 8.85 -8.83 1.62
C THR A 419 7.52 -8.16 1.98
N ASN A 420 7.52 -6.82 2.13
CA ASN A 420 6.35 -6.02 2.47
C ASN A 420 6.28 -4.74 1.61
N TYR A 421 5.28 -3.90 1.88
CA TYR A 421 5.05 -2.62 1.19
C TYR A 421 6.27 -1.69 1.13
N ASN A 422 7.19 -1.81 2.09
CA ASN A 422 8.39 -0.98 2.19
C ASN A 422 9.58 -1.47 1.36
N GLN A 423 9.46 -2.57 0.61
CA GLN A 423 10.57 -3.14 -0.17
C GLN A 423 11.35 -2.09 -0.98
N TYR A 424 10.64 -1.10 -1.54
CA TYR A 424 11.23 -0.09 -2.42
C TYR A 424 11.34 1.30 -1.77
N LEU A 425 10.93 1.47 -0.52
CA LEU A 425 10.86 2.77 0.13
C LEU A 425 12.26 3.40 0.21
N GLY A 426 12.44 4.57 -0.41
CA GLY A 426 13.74 5.25 -0.46
C GLY A 426 14.74 4.71 -1.51
N SER A 427 14.35 3.71 -2.30
CA SER A 427 15.20 3.13 -3.37
C SER A 427 15.21 3.97 -4.65
N ARG A 428 16.18 3.68 -5.54
CA ARG A 428 16.16 4.20 -6.91
C ARG A 428 15.08 3.54 -7.77
N ASN A 429 14.71 2.28 -7.49
CA ASN A 429 13.56 1.63 -8.11
C ASN A 429 12.30 2.51 -8.02
N GLN A 430 11.91 2.87 -6.79
CA GLN A 430 10.72 3.70 -6.55
C GLN A 430 10.89 5.12 -7.14
N SER A 431 12.00 5.80 -6.86
CA SER A 431 12.18 7.20 -7.29
C SER A 431 12.37 7.36 -8.80
N GLN A 432 13.06 6.45 -9.49
CA GLN A 432 13.24 6.54 -10.94
C GLN A 432 11.95 6.25 -11.71
N PHE A 433 11.11 5.35 -11.21
CA PHE A 433 9.75 5.20 -11.73
C PHE A 433 8.87 6.41 -11.42
N GLY A 434 9.09 7.10 -10.32
CA GLY A 434 8.33 8.30 -9.97
C GLY A 434 8.74 9.57 -10.73
N ASP A 435 10.04 9.79 -10.89
CA ASP A 435 10.63 11.03 -11.44
C ASP A 435 10.81 11.01 -12.97
N ARG A 436 10.26 10.00 -13.64
CA ARG A 436 10.05 10.00 -15.10
C ARG A 436 9.39 11.29 -15.59
N ASP A 437 9.58 11.63 -16.86
CA ASP A 437 9.00 12.82 -17.47
C ASP A 437 7.50 12.96 -17.11
N GLY A 438 7.10 14.15 -16.69
CA GLY A 438 5.75 14.45 -16.21
C GLY A 438 5.44 14.00 -14.77
N GLY A 439 6.24 13.17 -14.13
CA GLY A 439 5.99 12.69 -12.76
C GLY A 439 4.87 11.65 -12.67
N SER A 440 5.17 10.51 -12.07
CA SER A 440 4.22 9.47 -11.72
C SER A 440 4.20 9.27 -10.22
N ILE A 441 3.02 9.20 -9.63
CA ILE A 441 2.89 8.62 -8.30
C ILE A 441 3.22 7.14 -8.41
N VAL A 442 4.03 6.62 -7.48
CA VAL A 442 4.36 5.19 -7.38
C VAL A 442 3.74 4.64 -6.12
N ILE A 443 3.02 3.52 -6.21
CA ILE A 443 2.34 2.89 -5.07
C ILE A 443 2.78 1.44 -4.92
N THR A 444 3.02 1.01 -3.69
CA THR A 444 3.32 -0.38 -3.32
C THR A 444 2.37 -0.79 -2.18
N PRO A 445 1.32 -1.55 -2.48
CA PRO A 445 0.38 -2.10 -1.49
C PRO A 445 1.05 -3.15 -0.60
N GLU A 446 0.58 -3.33 0.64
CA GLU A 446 1.00 -4.46 1.49
C GLU A 446 0.38 -5.79 1.04
N SER A 447 -0.75 -5.75 0.33
CA SER A 447 -1.41 -6.95 -0.20
C SER A 447 -1.71 -7.99 0.89
N ARG A 448 -1.93 -7.51 2.13
CA ARG A 448 -2.22 -8.28 3.35
C ARG A 448 -1.16 -9.31 3.75
N GLY A 449 0.06 -9.16 3.27
CA GLY A 449 1.19 -9.96 3.71
C GLY A 449 2.10 -10.44 2.59
N PRO A 450 3.06 -11.29 2.95
CA PRO A 450 4.25 -11.52 2.13
C PRO A 450 4.02 -12.39 0.88
N ASP A 451 2.93 -13.15 0.83
CA ASP A 451 2.84 -14.36 0.00
C ASP A 451 1.46 -14.56 -0.65
N GLY A 452 0.69 -13.49 -0.82
CA GLY A 452 -0.66 -13.53 -1.38
C GLY A 452 -0.74 -13.60 -2.90
N PHE A 453 0.36 -13.40 -3.64
CA PHE A 453 0.42 -13.44 -5.12
C PHE A 453 -0.69 -12.59 -5.81
N TYR A 454 -1.08 -11.48 -5.19
CA TYR A 454 -2.12 -10.57 -5.68
C TYR A 454 -3.43 -11.28 -6.04
N ASP A 455 -3.73 -12.33 -5.28
CA ASP A 455 -4.93 -13.15 -5.39
C ASP A 455 -5.92 -12.79 -4.29
N SER A 456 -7.22 -12.99 -4.52
CA SER A 456 -8.25 -12.80 -3.48
C SER A 456 -8.09 -11.44 -2.76
N TYR A 457 -8.01 -11.42 -1.43
CA TYR A 457 -7.88 -10.21 -0.63
C TYR A 457 -6.57 -9.44 -0.91
N ALA A 458 -5.48 -10.14 -1.27
CA ALA A 458 -4.23 -9.51 -1.68
C ALA A 458 -4.40 -8.74 -3.00
N GLY A 459 -5.17 -9.29 -3.93
CA GLY A 459 -5.54 -8.61 -5.17
C GLY A 459 -6.52 -7.44 -4.95
N ALA A 460 -7.48 -7.59 -4.04
CA ALA A 460 -8.43 -6.54 -3.70
C ALA A 460 -7.73 -5.32 -3.05
N ASP A 461 -6.80 -5.56 -2.12
CA ASP A 461 -6.01 -4.52 -1.44
C ASP A 461 -5.27 -3.62 -2.44
N VAL A 462 -4.68 -4.18 -3.51
CA VAL A 462 -4.02 -3.42 -4.59
C VAL A 462 -4.94 -2.32 -5.15
N PHE A 463 -6.18 -2.68 -5.42
CA PHE A 463 -7.15 -1.77 -6.02
C PHE A 463 -7.82 -0.84 -4.99
N GLU A 464 -7.91 -1.25 -3.71
CA GLU A 464 -8.30 -0.35 -2.62
C GLU A 464 -7.25 0.75 -2.38
N VAL A 465 -5.96 0.41 -2.39
CA VAL A 465 -4.85 1.37 -2.32
C VAL A 465 -4.91 2.34 -3.50
N TRP A 466 -5.08 1.84 -4.72
CA TRP A 466 -5.21 2.71 -5.89
C TRP A 466 -6.42 3.64 -5.77
N ALA A 467 -7.58 3.13 -5.34
CA ALA A 467 -8.76 3.95 -5.12
C ALA A 467 -8.53 5.04 -4.06
N ASP A 468 -7.85 4.72 -2.96
CA ASP A 468 -7.48 5.70 -1.92
C ASP A 468 -6.59 6.81 -2.47
N VAL A 469 -5.55 6.44 -3.23
CA VAL A 469 -4.64 7.40 -3.87
C VAL A 469 -5.36 8.28 -4.89
N ALA A 470 -6.25 7.72 -5.70
CA ALA A 470 -7.03 8.49 -6.68
C ALA A 470 -7.98 9.51 -6.03
N ARG A 471 -8.41 9.29 -4.78
CA ARG A 471 -9.23 10.26 -4.03
C ARG A 471 -8.40 11.41 -3.45
N ARG A 472 -7.10 11.17 -3.19
CA ARG A 472 -6.19 12.11 -2.52
C ARG A 472 -5.35 12.93 -3.49
N TYR A 473 -5.02 12.35 -4.63
CA TYR A 473 -4.16 12.94 -5.65
C TYR A 473 -4.89 13.02 -6.98
N HIS A 474 -4.61 14.09 -7.74
CA HIS A 474 -5.14 14.21 -9.09
C HIS A 474 -4.29 13.37 -10.05
N LEU A 475 -4.88 12.29 -10.57
CA LEU A 475 -4.24 11.38 -11.51
C LEU A 475 -4.75 11.61 -12.93
N ASP A 476 -3.89 11.41 -13.92
CA ASP A 476 -4.31 11.21 -15.31
C ASP A 476 -4.78 9.75 -15.44
N PRO A 477 -6.10 9.49 -15.56
CA PRO A 477 -6.60 8.13 -15.57
C PRO A 477 -6.16 7.35 -16.80
N ALA A 478 -5.64 7.98 -17.86
CA ALA A 478 -5.11 7.28 -19.02
C ALA A 478 -3.61 6.99 -18.91
N TRP A 479 -2.95 7.36 -17.81
CA TRP A 479 -1.51 7.27 -17.67
C TRP A 479 -1.08 6.37 -16.52
N THR A 480 -1.24 5.08 -16.76
CA THR A 480 -1.17 4.04 -15.74
C THR A 480 -0.27 2.92 -16.25
N VAL A 481 0.73 2.53 -15.47
CA VAL A 481 1.70 1.47 -15.79
C VAL A 481 1.90 0.55 -14.59
N ILE A 482 2.42 -0.64 -14.83
CA ILE A 482 2.63 -1.67 -13.81
C ILE A 482 4.03 -2.26 -13.90
N THR A 483 4.62 -2.54 -12.74
CA THR A 483 5.96 -3.10 -12.57
C THR A 483 6.03 -3.85 -11.24
N GLY A 484 7.05 -4.68 -11.08
CA GLY A 484 7.29 -5.41 -9.84
C GLY A 484 8.47 -6.37 -9.97
N TYR A 485 8.89 -6.91 -8.84
CA TYR A 485 10.05 -7.79 -8.72
C TYR A 485 9.65 -9.15 -8.16
N SER A 486 10.11 -10.25 -8.77
CA SER A 486 9.83 -11.64 -8.33
C SER A 486 8.33 -11.93 -8.27
N MET A 487 7.73 -12.21 -7.10
CA MET A 487 6.27 -12.26 -6.93
C MET A 487 5.56 -11.06 -7.56
N GLY A 488 6.10 -9.85 -7.40
CA GLY A 488 5.58 -8.64 -8.05
C GLY A 488 5.75 -8.63 -9.57
N GLY A 489 6.76 -9.33 -10.10
CA GLY A 489 6.93 -9.57 -11.52
C GLY A 489 5.86 -10.54 -12.07
N LEU A 490 5.52 -11.59 -11.33
CA LEU A 490 4.37 -12.46 -11.65
C LEU A 490 3.04 -11.68 -11.54
N GLY A 491 2.89 -10.87 -10.49
CA GLY A 491 1.75 -9.96 -10.31
C GLY A 491 1.59 -8.95 -11.44
N THR A 492 2.71 -8.50 -12.02
CA THR A 492 2.72 -7.60 -13.19
C THR A 492 2.08 -8.27 -14.41
N PHE A 493 2.37 -9.55 -14.65
CA PHE A 493 1.68 -10.33 -15.68
C PHE A 493 0.22 -10.56 -15.31
N LYS A 494 -0.04 -11.19 -14.15
CA LYS A 494 -1.38 -11.56 -13.68
C LYS A 494 -2.39 -10.41 -13.77
N LEU A 495 -2.07 -9.25 -13.18
CA LEU A 495 -3.00 -8.11 -13.18
C LEU A 495 -3.15 -7.47 -14.57
N ALA A 496 -2.11 -7.47 -15.40
CA ALA A 496 -2.20 -6.97 -16.76
C ALA A 496 -2.98 -7.92 -17.69
N GLU A 497 -2.95 -9.22 -17.42
CA GLU A 497 -3.70 -10.25 -18.15
C GLU A 497 -5.19 -10.22 -17.78
N GLN A 498 -5.50 -10.06 -16.49
CA GLN A 498 -6.87 -9.96 -15.97
C GLN A 498 -7.53 -8.61 -16.30
N PHE A 499 -6.77 -7.52 -16.24
CA PHE A 499 -7.29 -6.16 -16.43
C PHE A 499 -6.49 -5.39 -17.50
N PRO A 500 -6.44 -5.88 -18.76
CA PRO A 500 -5.55 -5.35 -19.79
C PRO A 500 -5.91 -3.94 -20.26
N ASP A 501 -7.12 -3.50 -19.96
CA ASP A 501 -7.54 -2.16 -20.27
C ASP A 501 -7.10 -1.13 -19.24
N LEU A 502 -6.43 -1.50 -18.14
CA LEU A 502 -5.88 -0.58 -17.15
C LEU A 502 -4.49 -0.04 -17.48
N PHE A 503 -3.63 -0.76 -18.21
CA PHE A 503 -2.20 -0.43 -18.27
C PHE A 503 -1.73 -0.04 -19.68
N ALA A 504 -0.86 0.96 -19.75
CA ALA A 504 -0.29 1.44 -21.01
C ALA A 504 0.93 0.62 -21.43
N LYS A 505 1.74 0.22 -20.45
CA LYS A 505 2.97 -0.59 -20.56
C LYS A 505 3.22 -1.34 -19.25
N ALA A 506 3.98 -2.42 -19.32
CA ALA A 506 4.34 -3.22 -18.17
C ALA A 506 5.85 -3.56 -18.15
N GLN A 507 6.44 -3.63 -16.96
CA GLN A 507 7.86 -3.96 -16.79
C GLN A 507 8.05 -4.95 -15.62
N PRO A 508 7.91 -6.27 -15.85
CA PRO A 508 8.23 -7.26 -14.83
C PRO A 508 9.75 -7.46 -14.70
N THR A 509 10.23 -7.60 -13.47
CA THR A 509 11.62 -7.98 -13.16
C THR A 509 11.64 -9.33 -12.46
N VAL A 510 12.45 -10.26 -12.97
CA VAL A 510 12.55 -11.67 -12.57
C VAL A 510 11.17 -12.31 -12.35
N GLY A 511 10.28 -12.13 -13.32
CA GLY A 511 8.93 -12.68 -13.32
C GLY A 511 8.52 -13.27 -14.66
N PHE A 512 7.34 -13.89 -14.70
CA PHE A 512 6.76 -14.59 -15.85
C PHE A 512 5.24 -14.68 -15.72
N SER A 513 4.54 -15.13 -16.77
CA SER A 513 3.10 -15.39 -16.70
C SER A 513 2.83 -16.73 -16.02
N GLY A 514 1.89 -16.76 -15.08
CA GLY A 514 1.49 -18.00 -14.39
C GLY A 514 0.70 -18.96 -15.28
N ASP A 515 0.12 -18.46 -16.37
CA ASP A 515 -0.58 -19.23 -17.39
C ASP A 515 -0.37 -18.60 -18.78
N ASP A 516 0.41 -19.29 -19.62
CA ASP A 516 0.73 -18.80 -20.98
C ASP A 516 -0.52 -18.63 -21.88
N ASN A 517 -1.69 -19.19 -21.54
CA ASN A 517 -2.93 -18.90 -22.26
C ASN A 517 -3.37 -17.46 -22.05
N LEU A 518 -3.25 -16.94 -20.83
CA LEU A 518 -3.65 -15.59 -20.44
C LEU A 518 -2.81 -14.49 -21.13
N VAL A 519 -1.59 -14.80 -21.56
CA VAL A 519 -0.71 -13.91 -22.33
C VAL A 519 -1.42 -13.34 -23.58
N ALA A 520 -2.39 -14.05 -24.15
CA ALA A 520 -3.17 -13.54 -25.28
C ALA A 520 -3.95 -12.24 -24.97
N SER A 521 -4.31 -12.00 -23.71
CA SER A 521 -4.95 -10.76 -23.24
C SER A 521 -4.04 -9.52 -23.37
N LEU A 522 -2.73 -9.71 -23.51
CA LEU A 522 -1.73 -8.62 -23.48
C LEU A 522 -1.53 -7.91 -24.82
N ARG A 523 -2.33 -8.21 -25.86
CA ARG A 523 -2.16 -7.67 -27.24
C ARG A 523 -1.78 -6.19 -27.29
N ASN A 524 -2.48 -5.38 -26.50
CA ASN A 524 -2.39 -3.93 -26.58
C ASN A 524 -1.37 -3.32 -25.60
N ILE A 525 -0.69 -4.13 -24.79
CA ILE A 525 0.27 -3.70 -23.76
C ILE A 525 1.68 -4.16 -24.15
N PRO A 526 2.62 -3.24 -24.43
CA PRO A 526 4.04 -3.57 -24.58
C PRO A 526 4.68 -3.97 -23.25
N PHE A 527 5.51 -5.02 -23.27
CA PHE A 527 6.26 -5.49 -22.10
C PHE A 527 7.77 -5.29 -22.26
N LEU A 528 8.45 -4.89 -21.17
CA LEU A 528 9.90 -5.01 -21.01
C LEU A 528 10.19 -5.96 -19.86
N MET A 529 10.57 -7.19 -20.20
CA MET A 529 10.92 -8.25 -19.26
C MET A 529 12.40 -8.17 -18.93
N TRP A 530 12.74 -8.06 -17.65
CA TRP A 530 14.11 -8.18 -17.16
C TRP A 530 14.23 -9.48 -16.39
N ASN A 531 15.08 -10.40 -16.82
CA ASN A 531 15.32 -11.68 -16.13
C ASN A 531 16.81 -11.95 -16.02
N SER A 532 17.21 -12.85 -15.11
CA SER A 532 18.62 -13.21 -14.94
C SER A 532 18.87 -14.64 -15.43
N LEU A 533 20.04 -14.90 -16.01
CA LEU A 533 20.32 -16.22 -16.61
C LEU A 533 20.54 -17.33 -15.58
N VAL A 534 21.14 -17.01 -14.43
CA VAL A 534 21.40 -17.97 -13.35
C VAL A 534 20.47 -17.76 -12.16
N ASP A 535 19.29 -17.20 -12.42
CA ASP A 535 18.21 -17.08 -11.44
C ASP A 535 17.78 -18.47 -10.95
N GLU A 536 17.92 -18.68 -9.65
CA GLU A 536 17.61 -19.94 -8.97
C GLU A 536 16.14 -20.10 -8.59
N LEU A 537 15.34 -19.02 -8.62
CA LEU A 537 13.92 -19.03 -8.25
C LEU A 537 13.00 -18.86 -9.46
N VAL A 538 13.43 -18.11 -10.46
CA VAL A 538 12.74 -17.89 -11.75
C VAL A 538 13.71 -18.20 -12.90
N PRO A 539 14.09 -19.48 -13.07
CA PRO A 539 15.03 -19.91 -14.10
C PRO A 539 14.47 -19.68 -15.52
N PRO A 540 15.32 -19.81 -16.57
CA PRO A 540 14.89 -19.71 -17.97
C PRO A 540 13.69 -20.61 -18.34
N THR A 541 13.51 -21.74 -17.68
CA THR A 541 12.36 -22.63 -17.92
C THR A 541 11.01 -21.99 -17.60
N ASP A 542 11.00 -20.92 -16.81
CA ASP A 542 9.77 -20.28 -16.32
C ASP A 542 9.44 -19.05 -17.18
N TYR A 543 10.43 -18.20 -17.49
CA TYR A 543 10.18 -16.96 -18.24
C TYR A 543 10.30 -17.09 -19.77
N LEU A 544 11.04 -18.09 -20.29
CA LEU A 544 11.15 -18.27 -21.75
C LEU A 544 9.80 -18.65 -22.39
N PRO A 545 8.96 -19.54 -21.81
CA PRO A 545 7.65 -19.85 -22.37
C PRO A 545 6.76 -18.61 -22.57
N THR A 546 6.73 -17.70 -21.60
CA THR A 546 6.01 -16.43 -21.72
C THR A 546 6.54 -15.55 -22.86
N ALA A 547 7.86 -15.43 -23.01
CA ALA A 547 8.48 -14.66 -24.08
C ALA A 547 8.25 -15.31 -25.47
N GLU A 548 8.32 -16.64 -25.56
CA GLU A 548 8.00 -17.41 -26.77
C GLU A 548 6.53 -17.25 -27.15
N LYS A 549 5.62 -17.24 -26.17
CA LYS A 549 4.20 -17.00 -26.39
C LYS A 549 3.95 -15.60 -26.93
N LEU A 550 4.52 -14.56 -26.33
CA LEU A 550 4.46 -13.18 -26.83
C LEU A 550 4.98 -13.07 -28.26
N ASP A 551 6.11 -13.72 -28.57
CA ASP A 551 6.67 -13.72 -29.93
C ASP A 551 5.77 -14.43 -30.94
N SER A 552 5.23 -15.59 -30.58
CA SER A 552 4.36 -16.41 -31.43
C SER A 552 3.04 -15.72 -31.78
N LEU A 553 2.51 -14.93 -30.84
CA LEU A 553 1.34 -14.07 -31.04
C LEU A 553 1.69 -12.79 -31.83
N GLY A 554 2.97 -12.53 -32.05
CA GLY A 554 3.45 -11.34 -32.73
C GLY A 554 3.33 -10.06 -31.89
N TYR A 555 3.25 -10.17 -30.56
CA TYR A 555 3.06 -9.02 -29.67
C TYR A 555 4.35 -8.23 -29.46
N ARG A 556 4.21 -7.00 -28.96
CA ARG A 556 5.34 -6.11 -28.66
C ARG A 556 5.92 -6.47 -27.31
N TYR A 557 7.16 -6.94 -27.31
CA TYR A 557 7.88 -7.24 -26.08
C TYR A 557 9.38 -7.08 -26.28
N GLU A 558 10.10 -6.89 -25.18
CA GLU A 558 11.55 -6.95 -25.09
C GLU A 558 11.92 -7.79 -23.87
N LEU A 559 12.70 -8.85 -24.05
CA LEU A 559 13.29 -9.66 -23.00
C LEU A 559 14.78 -9.36 -22.92
N ASP A 560 15.21 -8.74 -21.83
CA ASP A 560 16.61 -8.53 -21.47
C ASP A 560 17.03 -9.57 -20.41
N VAL A 561 17.94 -10.46 -20.78
CA VAL A 561 18.48 -11.52 -19.90
C VAL A 561 19.89 -11.16 -19.43
N PHE A 562 20.04 -10.89 -18.14
CA PHE A 562 21.25 -10.39 -17.51
C PHE A 562 22.26 -11.51 -17.19
N THR A 563 23.54 -11.26 -17.49
CA THR A 563 24.64 -12.21 -17.27
C THR A 563 25.96 -11.48 -16.91
N PRO A 564 26.66 -11.87 -15.83
CA PRO A 564 26.17 -12.72 -14.75
C PRO A 564 25.05 -12.02 -13.96
N GLY A 565 24.15 -12.81 -13.39
CA GLY A 565 23.10 -12.32 -12.50
C GLY A 565 22.27 -13.47 -11.96
N ASP A 566 22.02 -13.46 -10.65
CA ASP A 566 21.10 -14.33 -9.93
C ASP A 566 19.75 -13.62 -9.66
N HIS A 567 18.89 -14.22 -8.84
CA HIS A 567 17.57 -13.69 -8.53
C HIS A 567 17.59 -12.29 -7.88
N LEU A 568 18.62 -11.96 -7.09
CA LEU A 568 18.69 -10.71 -6.31
C LEU A 568 19.58 -9.64 -6.95
N THR A 569 20.36 -10.00 -7.97
CA THR A 569 21.34 -9.12 -8.61
C THR A 569 20.75 -7.78 -9.05
N LEU A 570 19.58 -7.77 -9.68
CA LEU A 570 18.95 -6.54 -10.17
C LEU A 570 18.39 -5.68 -9.02
N ALA A 571 17.81 -6.29 -7.98
CA ALA A 571 17.36 -5.59 -6.78
C ALA A 571 18.53 -4.90 -6.07
N ILE A 572 19.63 -5.62 -5.82
CA ILE A 572 20.82 -5.07 -5.16
C ILE A 572 21.45 -3.95 -5.99
N ASN A 573 21.48 -4.10 -7.32
CA ASN A 573 22.01 -3.06 -8.19
C ASN A 573 21.19 -1.77 -8.12
N ASP A 574 19.88 -1.85 -7.89
CA ASP A 574 18.98 -0.72 -7.71
C ASP A 574 19.14 0.33 -8.81
N GLN A 575 19.02 -0.08 -10.08
CA GLN A 575 19.13 0.81 -11.23
C GLN A 575 18.05 0.47 -12.25
N PHE A 576 17.01 1.28 -12.29
CA PHE A 576 15.79 1.07 -13.06
C PHE A 576 15.52 2.20 -14.06
N ALA A 577 16.41 3.18 -14.20
CA ALA A 577 16.20 4.31 -15.12
C ALA A 577 15.91 3.89 -16.57
N PRO A 578 16.55 2.85 -17.16
CA PRO A 578 16.19 2.38 -18.49
C PRO A 578 14.78 1.74 -18.55
N ALA A 579 14.39 1.01 -17.50
CA ALA A 579 13.03 0.47 -17.36
C ALA A 579 11.99 1.60 -17.23
N ALA A 580 12.27 2.62 -16.42
CA ALA A 580 11.43 3.81 -16.30
C ALA A 580 11.30 4.56 -17.63
N ALA A 581 12.39 4.65 -18.41
CA ALA A 581 12.38 5.23 -19.75
C ALA A 581 11.54 4.42 -20.74
N PHE A 582 11.55 3.09 -20.67
CA PHE A 582 10.65 2.25 -21.47
C PHE A 582 9.18 2.53 -21.13
N LEU A 583 8.85 2.67 -19.84
CA LEU A 583 7.47 2.88 -19.40
C LEU A 583 6.87 4.24 -19.80
N ASP A 584 7.66 5.21 -20.28
CA ASP A 584 7.38 6.53 -20.92
C ASP A 584 5.96 7.18 -20.86
N LEU A 585 5.79 8.38 -21.40
CA LEU A 585 4.49 9.09 -21.38
C LEU A 585 3.31 8.42 -22.12
N THR A 586 3.45 7.19 -22.63
CA THR A 586 2.38 6.45 -23.32
C THR A 586 1.12 6.35 -22.48
N LYS A 587 -0.02 6.61 -23.12
CA LYS A 587 -1.35 6.52 -22.53
C LYS A 587 -2.03 5.23 -22.93
N VAL A 588 -2.88 4.71 -22.04
CA VAL A 588 -3.73 3.56 -22.30
C VAL A 588 -4.62 3.84 -23.51
N ASN A 589 -4.58 2.97 -24.52
CA ASN A 589 -5.57 2.99 -25.58
C ASN A 589 -6.85 2.30 -25.07
N ARG A 590 -7.84 3.09 -24.64
CA ARG A 590 -9.10 2.57 -24.09
C ARG A 590 -10.02 1.93 -25.13
N ASN A 591 -9.79 2.18 -26.41
CA ASN A 591 -10.64 1.71 -27.52
C ASN A 591 -9.78 1.20 -28.69
N PRO A 592 -8.99 0.13 -28.48
CA PRO A 592 -8.22 -0.47 -29.56
C PRO A 592 -9.16 -1.07 -30.61
N ALA A 593 -8.74 -1.09 -31.87
CA ALA A 593 -9.53 -1.68 -32.95
C ALA A 593 -9.67 -3.21 -32.80
N HIS A 594 -8.67 -3.84 -32.20
CA HIS A 594 -8.61 -5.27 -31.98
C HIS A 594 -8.47 -5.58 -30.48
N VAL A 595 -9.40 -6.35 -29.95
CA VAL A 595 -9.40 -6.84 -28.57
C VAL A 595 -9.24 -8.36 -28.58
N THR A 596 -8.26 -8.86 -27.84
CA THR A 596 -8.13 -10.28 -27.50
C THR A 596 -8.17 -10.37 -25.99
N PHE A 597 -8.95 -11.31 -25.45
CA PHE A 597 -9.06 -11.53 -24.02
C PHE A 597 -9.29 -13.02 -23.72
N VAL A 598 -8.67 -13.48 -22.64
CA VAL A 598 -8.89 -14.80 -22.05
C VAL A 598 -9.52 -14.59 -20.69
N ALA A 599 -10.75 -15.08 -20.53
CA ALA A 599 -11.47 -15.06 -19.27
C ALA A 599 -11.19 -16.34 -18.50
N ASP A 600 -10.81 -16.19 -17.24
CA ASP A 600 -10.59 -17.27 -16.29
C ASP A 600 -11.31 -16.97 -14.96
N PRO A 601 -12.56 -17.45 -14.80
CA PRO A 601 -13.33 -17.21 -13.60
C PRO A 601 -12.77 -17.84 -12.32
N THR A 602 -11.72 -18.66 -12.39
CA THR A 602 -11.06 -19.18 -11.19
C THR A 602 -10.22 -18.10 -10.48
N LEU A 603 -9.87 -17.02 -11.19
CA LEU A 603 -9.18 -15.85 -10.66
C LEU A 603 -10.14 -14.75 -10.17
N ASP A 604 -11.46 -14.99 -10.24
CA ASP A 604 -12.50 -14.03 -9.86
C ASP A 604 -12.97 -14.24 -8.42
N TYR A 605 -13.10 -13.13 -7.70
CA TYR A 605 -13.59 -13.06 -6.32
C TYR A 605 -14.72 -12.02 -6.22
N PRO A 606 -15.96 -12.37 -6.64
CA PRO A 606 -17.09 -11.43 -6.67
C PRO A 606 -17.42 -10.80 -5.31
N ALA A 607 -17.22 -11.53 -4.21
CA ALA A 607 -17.44 -11.01 -2.85
C ALA A 607 -16.48 -9.86 -2.49
N LEU A 608 -15.35 -9.76 -3.19
CA LEU A 608 -14.33 -8.73 -3.01
C LEU A 608 -14.42 -7.65 -4.09
N GLY A 609 -15.38 -7.73 -5.01
CA GLY A 609 -15.46 -6.83 -6.17
C GLY A 609 -14.28 -6.96 -7.13
N PHE A 610 -13.56 -8.09 -7.10
CA PHE A 610 -12.39 -8.39 -7.93
C PHE A 610 -12.81 -9.41 -8.99
N VAL A 611 -13.22 -8.96 -10.17
CA VAL A 611 -13.75 -9.80 -11.25
C VAL A 611 -13.23 -9.30 -12.60
N ALA A 612 -12.66 -10.19 -13.41
CA ALA A 612 -12.04 -9.95 -14.70
C ALA A 612 -12.93 -10.46 -15.86
N ASP A 613 -14.13 -9.89 -15.99
CA ASP A 613 -15.14 -10.30 -16.99
C ASP A 613 -15.23 -9.38 -18.22
N HIS A 614 -14.25 -8.49 -18.39
CA HIS A 614 -14.27 -7.45 -19.43
C HIS A 614 -12.86 -7.03 -19.88
N ALA A 615 -12.81 -6.53 -21.12
CA ALA A 615 -11.62 -5.90 -21.66
C ALA A 615 -12.03 -4.85 -22.71
N TYR A 616 -11.61 -3.60 -22.50
CA TYR A 616 -11.82 -2.49 -23.42
C TYR A 616 -13.31 -2.24 -23.74
N TRP A 617 -13.81 -2.66 -24.90
CA TRP A 617 -15.20 -2.48 -25.32
C TRP A 617 -16.02 -3.78 -25.29
N LEU A 618 -15.45 -4.87 -24.78
CA LEU A 618 -16.10 -6.14 -24.46
C LEU A 618 -16.33 -6.24 -22.95
N SER A 619 -17.49 -6.75 -22.52
CA SER A 619 -17.81 -6.95 -21.10
C SER A 619 -18.85 -8.03 -20.87
N GLY A 620 -19.08 -8.44 -19.62
CA GLY A 620 -20.05 -9.50 -19.29
C GLY A 620 -19.69 -10.80 -20.02
N ILE A 621 -18.40 -11.12 -20.04
CA ILE A 621 -17.87 -12.31 -20.69
C ILE A 621 -18.11 -13.49 -19.75
N GLU A 622 -18.92 -14.45 -20.19
CA GLU A 622 -19.27 -15.63 -19.40
C GLU A 622 -18.84 -16.90 -20.11
N LEU A 623 -18.25 -17.84 -19.36
CA LEU A 623 -17.88 -19.15 -19.89
C LEU A 623 -19.11 -20.03 -20.11
N ARG A 624 -19.05 -20.85 -21.15
CA ARG A 624 -20.07 -21.88 -21.42
C ARG A 624 -19.87 -23.13 -20.56
N SER A 625 -18.62 -23.51 -20.32
CA SER A 625 -18.25 -24.60 -19.43
C SER A 625 -17.14 -24.17 -18.49
N SER A 626 -17.34 -24.42 -17.19
CA SER A 626 -16.32 -24.29 -16.16
C SER A 626 -15.54 -25.59 -15.95
N THR A 627 -15.58 -26.52 -16.92
CA THR A 627 -14.82 -27.78 -16.83
C THR A 627 -13.39 -27.55 -17.31
N PRO A 628 -12.37 -27.83 -16.47
CA PRO A 628 -10.97 -27.70 -16.87
C PRO A 628 -10.61 -28.62 -18.05
N PRO A 629 -9.63 -28.25 -18.87
CA PRO A 629 -9.14 -29.10 -19.95
C PRO A 629 -8.46 -30.36 -19.40
N VAL A 630 -8.51 -31.45 -20.18
CA VAL A 630 -7.91 -32.76 -19.81
C VAL A 630 -6.39 -32.67 -19.61
N THR A 631 -5.76 -31.67 -20.22
CA THR A 631 -4.33 -31.38 -20.09
C THR A 631 -3.94 -30.75 -18.75
N GLY A 632 -4.91 -30.44 -17.87
CA GLY A 632 -4.70 -29.63 -16.66
C GLY A 632 -4.75 -28.13 -16.96
N GLY A 633 -4.83 -27.30 -15.91
CA GLY A 633 -5.05 -25.85 -15.99
C GLY A 633 -6.47 -25.46 -15.58
N HIS A 634 -6.85 -24.20 -15.83
CA HIS A 634 -8.18 -23.69 -15.49
C HIS A 634 -9.17 -23.87 -16.62
N ALA A 635 -10.46 -23.73 -16.30
CA ALA A 635 -11.47 -23.61 -17.33
C ALA A 635 -11.45 -22.17 -17.84
N GLU A 636 -11.02 -22.00 -19.09
CA GLU A 636 -10.85 -20.69 -19.70
C GLU A 636 -11.78 -20.49 -20.90
N GLY A 637 -12.08 -19.24 -21.21
CA GLY A 637 -12.77 -18.84 -22.43
C GLY A 637 -11.97 -17.79 -23.19
N THR A 638 -11.89 -17.90 -24.51
CA THR A 638 -11.14 -16.93 -25.34
C THR A 638 -12.08 -16.15 -26.23
N ILE A 639 -11.80 -14.86 -26.40
CA ILE A 639 -12.52 -13.97 -27.30
C ILE A 639 -11.53 -13.06 -28.04
N ASP A 640 -11.67 -12.99 -29.36
CA ASP A 640 -10.81 -12.20 -30.26
C ASP A 640 -11.71 -11.43 -31.24
N ALA A 641 -11.66 -10.10 -31.20
CA ALA A 641 -12.64 -9.24 -31.80
C ALA A 641 -12.01 -8.03 -32.51
N LEU A 642 -12.18 -7.94 -33.83
CA LEU A 642 -11.72 -6.83 -34.66
C LEU A 642 -12.91 -5.97 -35.13
N SER A 643 -12.90 -4.69 -34.75
CA SER A 643 -13.86 -3.72 -35.26
C SER A 643 -13.32 -2.97 -36.48
N TYR A 644 -14.02 -3.13 -37.61
CA TYR A 644 -13.75 -2.37 -38.83
C TYR A 644 -14.21 -0.91 -38.73
N GLY A 645 -14.93 -0.55 -37.66
CA GLY A 645 -15.41 0.82 -37.43
C GLY A 645 -14.28 1.85 -37.32
N PHE A 646 -13.11 1.42 -36.83
CA PHE A 646 -11.94 2.28 -36.69
C PHE A 646 -11.21 2.54 -38.03
N GLY A 647 -11.34 1.64 -39.01
CA GLY A 647 -10.63 1.72 -40.29
C GLY A 647 -9.14 1.41 -40.18
N THR A 648 -8.75 0.68 -39.15
CA THR A 648 -7.38 0.25 -38.87
C THR A 648 -7.35 -1.26 -38.68
N GLY A 649 -6.39 -1.93 -39.31
CA GLY A 649 -6.14 -3.36 -39.13
C GLY A 649 -4.97 -3.63 -38.19
N ASP A 650 -4.59 -4.91 -38.06
CA ASP A 650 -3.45 -5.31 -37.25
C ASP A 650 -2.12 -4.88 -37.90
N PRO A 651 -1.23 -4.22 -37.15
CA PRO A 651 0.11 -3.93 -37.65
C PRO A 651 0.88 -5.23 -37.90
N THR A 652 1.66 -5.26 -38.97
CA THR A 652 2.55 -6.39 -39.24
C THR A 652 3.65 -6.42 -38.17
N PRO A 653 3.80 -7.52 -37.41
CA PRO A 653 4.90 -7.65 -36.47
C PRO A 653 6.25 -7.70 -37.21
N SER A 654 7.30 -7.14 -36.61
CA SER A 654 8.66 -7.36 -37.10
C SER A 654 9.02 -8.85 -37.01
N ALA A 655 10.07 -9.30 -37.70
CA ALA A 655 10.73 -10.54 -37.32
C ALA A 655 11.23 -10.45 -35.87
N THR A 656 11.46 -11.58 -35.22
CA THR A 656 12.17 -11.63 -33.92
C THR A 656 13.55 -11.02 -34.10
N GLN A 657 13.89 -10.07 -33.24
CA GLN A 657 15.15 -9.36 -33.25
C GLN A 657 15.97 -9.74 -32.03
N PHE A 658 17.29 -9.68 -32.18
CA PHE A 658 18.25 -10.00 -31.13
C PHE A 658 19.26 -8.88 -30.97
N GLY A 659 19.74 -8.69 -29.76
CA GLY A 659 20.76 -7.71 -29.45
C GLY A 659 21.46 -8.00 -28.12
N SER A 660 22.23 -7.03 -27.67
CA SER A 660 22.80 -7.02 -26.33
C SER A 660 22.94 -5.59 -25.86
N GLY A 661 23.07 -5.42 -24.56
CA GLY A 661 23.27 -4.12 -23.94
C GLY A 661 23.95 -4.22 -22.60
N THR A 662 24.02 -3.10 -21.92
CA THR A 662 24.66 -3.01 -20.61
C THR A 662 23.89 -2.02 -19.74
N LEU A 663 23.54 -2.46 -18.54
CA LEU A 663 22.98 -1.62 -17.49
C LEU A 663 24.12 -0.99 -16.70
N THR A 664 24.29 0.31 -16.86
CA THR A 664 25.34 1.10 -16.20
C THR A 664 24.79 1.90 -15.03
N GLY A 665 25.62 2.11 -14.02
CA GLY A 665 25.21 2.70 -12.74
C GLY A 665 24.56 1.66 -11.83
N GLY A 666 24.03 2.13 -10.71
CA GLY A 666 23.59 1.25 -9.64
C GLY A 666 24.63 1.10 -8.54
N ASN A 667 24.38 0.18 -7.62
CA ASN A 667 25.25 -0.10 -6.47
C ASN A 667 26.38 -1.07 -6.79
N LEU A 668 26.24 -1.90 -7.84
CA LEU A 668 27.26 -2.88 -8.19
C LEU A 668 28.46 -2.22 -8.88
N PRO A 669 29.69 -2.68 -8.61
CA PRO A 669 30.92 -2.05 -9.08
C PRO A 669 31.15 -2.23 -10.59
N THR A 670 30.49 -3.20 -11.20
CA THR A 670 30.62 -3.54 -12.63
C THR A 670 29.27 -3.42 -13.32
N PRO A 671 29.22 -2.83 -14.54
CA PRO A 671 28.00 -2.82 -15.32
C PRO A 671 27.47 -4.24 -15.60
N LEU A 672 26.15 -4.41 -15.56
CA LEU A 672 25.51 -5.69 -15.86
C LEU A 672 25.24 -5.80 -17.35
N VAL A 673 25.79 -6.82 -18.00
CA VAL A 673 25.57 -7.09 -19.43
C VAL A 673 24.30 -7.91 -19.59
N TYR A 674 23.53 -7.68 -20.65
CA TYR A 674 22.38 -8.52 -20.99
C TYR A 674 22.34 -8.85 -22.47
N THR A 675 21.77 -10.00 -22.79
CA THR A 675 21.29 -10.32 -24.14
C THR A 675 19.85 -9.90 -24.29
N ARG A 676 19.45 -9.51 -25.48
CA ARG A 676 18.11 -9.01 -25.78
C ARG A 676 17.44 -9.85 -26.85
N GLN A 677 16.16 -10.17 -26.65
CA GLN A 677 15.25 -10.69 -27.67
C GLN A 677 13.98 -9.84 -27.68
N TYR A 678 13.54 -9.36 -28.84
CA TYR A 678 12.40 -8.44 -28.90
C TYR A 678 11.64 -8.50 -30.22
N ARG A 679 10.38 -8.04 -30.15
CA ARG A 679 9.52 -7.86 -31.31
C ARG A 679 8.81 -6.52 -31.23
N THR A 680 8.66 -5.88 -32.39
CA THR A 680 8.00 -4.58 -32.53
C THR A 680 6.86 -4.68 -33.55
N TRP A 681 6.04 -3.64 -33.62
CA TRP A 681 5.01 -3.51 -34.65
C TRP A 681 5.40 -2.47 -35.69
N GLY A 682 5.11 -2.78 -36.95
CA GLY A 682 5.17 -1.80 -38.03
C GLY A 682 4.04 -0.76 -37.93
N ALA A 683 3.89 0.05 -38.98
CA ALA A 683 2.80 1.01 -39.07
C ALA A 683 1.44 0.29 -39.05
N VAL A 684 0.48 0.87 -38.32
CA VAL A 684 -0.91 0.37 -38.29
C VAL A 684 -1.53 0.55 -39.69
N PRO A 685 -1.95 -0.52 -40.37
CA PRO A 685 -2.50 -0.42 -41.71
C PRO A 685 -3.90 0.20 -41.69
N SER A 686 -4.22 0.98 -42.73
CA SER A 686 -5.59 1.40 -42.97
C SER A 686 -6.36 0.30 -43.69
N ILE A 687 -7.55 -0.01 -43.20
CA ILE A 687 -8.51 -0.92 -43.82
C ILE A 687 -9.82 -0.18 -44.10
N PRO A 688 -10.68 -0.68 -45.02
CA PRO A 688 -11.99 -0.07 -45.24
C PRO A 688 -12.80 0.03 -43.95
N ARG A 689 -13.35 1.23 -43.68
CA ARG A 689 -14.29 1.41 -42.57
C ARG A 689 -15.62 0.76 -42.91
N LEU A 690 -16.01 -0.24 -42.12
CA LEU A 690 -17.26 -0.98 -42.31
C LEU A 690 -18.06 -1.01 -41.01
N LYS A 691 -19.38 -1.19 -41.12
CA LYS A 691 -20.24 -1.50 -39.99
C LYS A 691 -20.13 -2.99 -39.64
N ARG A 692 -18.93 -3.46 -39.32
CA ARG A 692 -18.63 -4.88 -39.15
C ARG A 692 -17.73 -5.12 -37.94
N ILE A 693 -18.00 -6.17 -37.19
CA ILE A 693 -17.09 -6.76 -36.22
C ILE A 693 -16.87 -8.23 -36.61
N ASP A 694 -15.61 -8.61 -36.73
CA ASP A 694 -15.21 -10.03 -36.79
C ASP A 694 -14.96 -10.49 -35.36
N LEU A 695 -15.58 -11.59 -34.97
CA LEU A 695 -15.54 -12.11 -33.60
C LEU A 695 -15.28 -13.61 -33.62
N THR A 696 -14.17 -14.03 -33.03
CA THR A 696 -13.88 -15.44 -32.73
C THR A 696 -14.04 -15.66 -31.24
N ALA A 697 -14.78 -16.70 -30.84
CA ALA A 697 -14.94 -17.04 -29.44
C ALA A 697 -14.84 -18.55 -29.20
N ARG A 698 -14.21 -18.97 -28.11
CA ARG A 698 -14.13 -20.38 -27.69
C ARG A 698 -14.51 -20.50 -26.22
N ASN A 699 -15.37 -21.48 -25.91
CA ASN A 699 -15.93 -21.67 -24.58
C ASN A 699 -16.64 -20.43 -23.98
N ILE A 700 -17.15 -19.52 -24.82
CA ILE A 700 -17.92 -18.34 -24.38
C ILE A 700 -19.42 -18.57 -24.57
N ALA A 701 -20.20 -18.34 -23.52
CA ALA A 701 -21.66 -18.38 -23.55
C ALA A 701 -22.28 -16.99 -23.76
N ALA A 702 -21.67 -15.94 -23.22
CA ALA A 702 -22.19 -14.58 -23.35
C ALA A 702 -21.07 -13.53 -23.47
N VAL A 703 -21.36 -12.46 -24.20
CA VAL A 703 -20.55 -11.24 -24.23
C VAL A 703 -21.42 -10.03 -24.56
N THR A 704 -21.09 -8.87 -23.99
CA THR A 704 -21.63 -7.56 -24.34
C THR A 704 -20.60 -6.75 -25.12
N ILE A 705 -21.03 -6.15 -26.24
CA ILE A 705 -20.22 -5.25 -27.06
C ILE A 705 -20.73 -3.82 -26.88
N ASN A 706 -19.87 -2.92 -26.41
CA ASN A 706 -20.15 -1.49 -26.49
C ASN A 706 -19.88 -0.98 -27.91
N VAL A 707 -20.94 -0.90 -28.72
CA VAL A 707 -20.84 -0.53 -30.14
C VAL A 707 -20.27 0.88 -30.35
N GLN A 708 -20.55 1.84 -29.47
CA GLN A 708 -20.03 3.19 -29.58
C GLN A 708 -18.51 3.21 -29.37
N ARG A 709 -18.04 2.51 -28.33
CA ARG A 709 -16.61 2.37 -28.04
C ARG A 709 -15.89 1.54 -29.08
N ALA A 710 -16.55 0.53 -29.65
CA ALA A 710 -16.07 -0.21 -30.82
C ALA A 710 -16.16 0.60 -32.14
N SER A 711 -16.53 1.88 -32.11
CA SER A 711 -16.64 2.76 -33.29
C SER A 711 -17.60 2.24 -34.38
N VAL A 712 -18.66 1.53 -34.00
CA VAL A 712 -19.74 1.06 -34.87
C VAL A 712 -21.11 1.51 -34.32
N GLY A 713 -22.20 1.17 -35.02
CA GLY A 713 -23.57 1.51 -34.58
C GLY A 713 -24.44 0.26 -34.41
N CYS A 714 -25.69 0.44 -33.96
CA CYS A 714 -26.62 -0.68 -33.71
C CYS A 714 -26.96 -1.56 -34.92
N SER A 715 -26.65 -1.08 -36.14
CA SER A 715 -26.78 -1.83 -37.39
C SER A 715 -25.52 -2.60 -37.77
N VAL A 716 -24.58 -2.81 -36.83
CA VAL A 716 -23.36 -3.59 -37.05
C VAL A 716 -23.69 -5.01 -37.54
N ASP A 717 -22.93 -5.46 -38.53
CA ASP A 717 -22.90 -6.82 -39.04
C ASP A 717 -21.86 -7.62 -38.22
N LEU A 718 -22.27 -8.71 -37.59
CA LEU A 718 -21.41 -9.52 -36.74
C LEU A 718 -21.03 -10.80 -37.48
N HIS A 719 -19.74 -10.97 -37.74
CA HIS A 719 -19.19 -12.18 -38.36
C HIS A 719 -18.60 -13.03 -37.24
N VAL A 720 -19.40 -13.97 -36.75
CA VAL A 720 -19.10 -14.73 -35.53
C VAL A 720 -18.64 -16.15 -35.86
N ASP A 721 -17.42 -16.49 -35.45
CA ASP A 721 -16.90 -17.84 -35.42
C ASP A 721 -16.84 -18.34 -33.96
N THR A 722 -17.69 -19.30 -33.61
CA THR A 722 -17.76 -19.84 -32.25
C THR A 722 -17.86 -21.36 -32.26
N ASP A 723 -17.29 -21.99 -31.23
CA ASP A 723 -17.29 -23.44 -31.03
C ASP A 723 -18.59 -23.98 -30.40
N GLY A 724 -19.58 -23.12 -30.17
CA GLY A 724 -20.93 -23.51 -29.74
C GLY A 724 -21.83 -22.30 -29.46
N PRO A 725 -23.03 -22.52 -28.90
CA PRO A 725 -24.01 -21.47 -28.69
C PRO A 725 -23.47 -20.33 -27.84
N MET A 726 -23.67 -19.09 -28.29
CA MET A 726 -23.33 -17.87 -27.55
C MET A 726 -24.35 -16.75 -27.78
N THR A 727 -24.50 -15.87 -26.79
CA THR A 727 -25.33 -14.68 -26.82
C THR A 727 -24.47 -13.42 -26.86
N ILE A 728 -24.75 -12.52 -27.80
CA ILE A 728 -24.05 -11.24 -27.96
C ILE A 728 -25.03 -10.11 -27.72
N GLU A 729 -24.85 -9.36 -26.65
CA GLU A 729 -25.61 -8.14 -26.39
C GLU A 729 -24.91 -6.92 -27.02
N LEU A 730 -25.64 -6.09 -27.74
CA LEU A 730 -25.14 -4.80 -28.21
C LEU A 730 -25.59 -3.70 -27.25
N ALA A 731 -24.69 -3.25 -26.39
CA ALA A 731 -24.99 -2.26 -25.36
C ALA A 731 -25.56 -0.98 -25.98
N GLY A 732 -26.69 -0.51 -25.43
CA GLY A 732 -27.40 0.67 -25.92
C GLY A 732 -28.28 0.46 -27.17
N CYS A 733 -28.33 -0.76 -27.73
CA CYS A 733 -29.01 -1.01 -29.01
C CYS A 733 -30.31 -1.82 -28.91
N ARG A 734 -30.73 -2.27 -27.71
CA ARG A 734 -31.86 -3.22 -27.51
C ARG A 734 -31.82 -4.38 -28.51
N ARG A 735 -30.63 -4.86 -28.84
CA ARG A 735 -30.37 -5.88 -29.86
C ARG A 735 -29.46 -6.93 -29.27
N THR A 736 -29.93 -8.16 -29.33
CA THR A 736 -29.20 -9.36 -28.93
C THR A 736 -29.08 -10.26 -30.15
N VAL A 737 -27.89 -10.84 -30.36
CA VAL A 737 -27.61 -11.75 -31.46
C VAL A 737 -27.20 -13.10 -30.88
N THR A 738 -27.74 -14.18 -31.42
CA THR A 738 -27.34 -15.55 -31.06
C THR A 738 -26.49 -16.13 -32.19
N ALA A 739 -25.39 -16.79 -31.85
CA ALA A 739 -24.50 -17.47 -32.78
C ALA A 739 -24.17 -18.89 -32.29
N GLY A 740 -23.68 -19.76 -33.18
CA GLY A 740 -23.24 -21.12 -32.83
C GLY A 740 -24.36 -22.12 -32.50
N GLY A 741 -25.61 -21.82 -32.88
CA GLY A 741 -26.73 -22.76 -32.85
C GLY A 741 -26.77 -23.64 -34.11
N ALA A 742 -27.17 -24.90 -33.95
CA ALA A 742 -27.49 -25.80 -35.05
C ALA A 742 -28.73 -25.35 -35.84
#